data_AF-A0A5R8P6J0-F1
#
_entry.id   AF-A0A5R8P6J0-F1
#
_cell.length_a   1.000
_cell.length_b   1.000
_cell.length_c   1.000
_cell.angle_alpha   90.00
_cell.angle_beta   90.00
_cell.angle_gamma   90.00
#
_symmetry.space_group_name_H-M   'P 1'
#
loop_
_entity.id
_entity.type
_entity.pdbx_description
1 polymer ?
#
loop_
_entity_poly.entity_id
_entity_poly.type
_entity_poly.pdbx_seq_one_letter_code
_entity_poly.pdbx_strand_id
1 'polypeptide(L)'
;MAELGDDPAIDRLIREARSGGEPAEATRRAAREVLEETARADQSFRLALGLAVAGLPRNLIRDGRATATAPRPDEGDTWPGVEPQIPQSGPPQGTADYDDEPPPTQPPFSGPHPHKHRRLRDLLRRRKRRLLPRSVDPSTLEDGGYPGSNHTADADLGQAVGDPLSSEDSETAPTEDIWAYACYPRLEAPDVVVAGEPFQVTVGLSETFDTATMVSGQMHVYSSDPEFEIDIEVLVDPKSLVVTGDPHVTVRVTLADPYPRHTLTLRALTDPSLTAERTLRLIIRKQGRIIGLASRVLVVVPTASRLATTPPPPPPARQLLDLGSLLDEAPPDLVVVVYRADEPDTYVWDAYALGGALAIPDAQRRSRIDHSARDFATYTRRLVKAESFRGVAIFDNLKGYGDLVASTLPSGIRSVLRELVHDRAEAPAVLWLTEEAFVPWELAVLDPPLRTRYAGGAPFLGAHLAMSRWPFAPEGPGPSPCREHPVRAQAVLTADYDGVRNFPPLPAAVAEAARFGEKYGPVTSLPPMREQVIGCLEGRTPIDLLHVALHGTFDEAVQEDGLVLLEPRGDGFAASFLTALAVRGLRNTSSTPFVYLNACSVGAGQSILGSYAGFATALLRTGAIGVVAPLWTIDDTVAAELAARFYDGAFADPPVPVAELLRRARAEYTRARVAAEPDRITPTHLGYLAFGHPRLTLRRNSSPER
;
A
#
# COMPACT_ATOMS: atom_id res chain seq x y z
N MET A 1 -1.19 38.53 -9.78
CA MET A 1 -2.35 38.91 -8.95
C MET A 1 -1.97 40.03 -8.00
N ALA A 2 -1.03 39.85 -7.06
CA ALA A 2 -0.56 40.95 -6.20
C ALA A 2 -0.03 42.18 -6.99
N GLU A 3 0.66 41.95 -8.11
CA GLU A 3 1.20 43.03 -8.97
C GLU A 3 0.22 43.55 -10.03
N LEU A 4 -0.84 42.79 -10.36
CA LEU A 4 -1.75 43.14 -11.46
C LEU A 4 -2.95 43.99 -11.00
N GLY A 5 -3.16 44.15 -9.68
CA GLY A 5 -4.35 44.80 -9.13
C GLY A 5 -5.66 44.16 -9.60
N ASP A 6 -6.80 44.76 -9.25
CA ASP A 6 -8.12 44.37 -9.76
C ASP A 6 -8.28 44.85 -11.22
N ASP A 7 -7.37 44.47 -12.11
CA ASP A 7 -7.46 44.81 -13.52
C ASP A 7 -8.69 44.10 -14.13
N PRO A 8 -9.65 44.86 -14.68
CA PRO A 8 -10.93 44.31 -15.11
C PRO A 8 -10.81 43.34 -16.29
N ALA A 9 -9.76 43.43 -17.10
CA ALA A 9 -9.51 42.49 -18.20
C ALA A 9 -8.95 41.17 -17.68
N ILE A 10 -8.03 41.21 -16.72
CA ILE A 10 -7.48 40.02 -16.04
C ILE A 10 -8.58 39.31 -15.24
N ASP A 11 -9.41 40.06 -14.52
CA ASP A 11 -10.54 39.53 -13.76
C ASP A 11 -11.59 38.87 -14.65
N ARG A 12 -11.90 39.48 -15.79
CA ARG A 12 -12.82 38.89 -16.78
C ARG A 12 -12.25 37.60 -17.35
N LEU A 13 -10.96 37.56 -17.67
CA LEU A 13 -10.29 36.35 -18.14
C LEU A 13 -10.37 35.21 -17.11
N ILE A 14 -10.11 35.52 -15.82
CA ILE A 14 -10.18 34.53 -14.74
C ILE A 14 -11.60 34.00 -14.56
N ARG A 15 -12.61 34.87 -14.64
CA ARG A 15 -14.02 34.45 -14.54
C ARG A 15 -14.44 33.55 -15.68
N GLU A 16 -14.07 33.88 -16.92
CA GLU A 16 -14.39 33.07 -18.10
C GLU A 16 -13.63 31.74 -18.10
N ALA A 17 -12.35 31.71 -17.69
CA ALA A 17 -11.61 30.46 -17.58
C ALA A 17 -12.17 29.50 -16.51
N ARG A 18 -12.77 30.04 -15.45
CA ARG A 18 -13.40 29.25 -14.37
C ARG A 18 -14.78 28.68 -14.72
N SER A 19 -15.42 29.15 -15.79
CA SER A 19 -16.72 28.61 -16.22
C SER A 19 -16.59 27.34 -17.07
N GLY A 20 -15.37 26.85 -17.31
CA GLY A 20 -15.10 25.58 -18.00
C GLY A 20 -15.12 25.66 -19.53
N GLY A 21 -15.27 26.85 -20.12
CA GLY A 21 -15.12 27.12 -21.54
C GLY A 21 -13.86 27.91 -21.87
N GLU A 22 -13.46 27.93 -23.14
CA GLU A 22 -12.35 28.78 -23.60
C GLU A 22 -12.76 30.27 -23.55
N PRO A 23 -11.99 31.17 -22.91
CA PRO A 23 -12.34 32.58 -22.84
C PRO A 23 -12.47 33.23 -24.22
N ALA A 24 -13.37 34.20 -24.33
CA ALA A 24 -13.63 34.89 -25.59
C ALA A 24 -12.34 35.54 -26.14
N GLU A 25 -12.17 35.52 -27.46
CA GLU A 25 -10.95 36.05 -28.10
C GLU A 25 -10.70 37.53 -27.78
N ALA A 26 -11.75 38.33 -27.66
CA ALA A 26 -11.65 39.72 -27.22
C ALA A 26 -11.13 39.85 -25.78
N THR A 27 -11.56 38.96 -24.87
CA THR A 27 -11.11 38.91 -23.48
C THR A 27 -9.63 38.49 -23.41
N ARG A 28 -9.22 37.49 -24.20
CA ARG A 28 -7.82 37.04 -24.28
C ARG A 28 -6.89 38.13 -24.82
N ARG A 29 -7.33 38.88 -25.84
CA ARG A 29 -6.55 39.98 -26.42
C ARG A 29 -6.35 41.11 -25.41
N ALA A 30 -7.42 41.54 -24.74
CA ALA A 30 -7.35 42.60 -23.73
C ALA A 30 -6.45 42.21 -22.54
N ALA A 31 -6.58 40.97 -22.05
CA ALA A 31 -5.72 40.48 -20.97
C ALA A 31 -4.25 40.37 -21.39
N ARG A 32 -3.98 39.97 -22.65
CA ARG A 32 -2.63 39.89 -23.19
C ARG A 32 -1.95 41.26 -23.23
N GLU A 33 -2.65 42.31 -23.63
CA GLU A 33 -2.11 43.68 -23.64
C GLU A 33 -1.68 44.12 -22.23
N VAL A 34 -2.50 43.87 -21.22
CA VAL A 34 -2.19 44.20 -19.82
C VAL A 34 -0.97 43.42 -19.31
N LEU A 35 -0.90 42.12 -19.61
CA LEU A 35 0.24 41.28 -19.22
C LEU A 35 1.54 41.71 -19.91
N GLU A 36 1.49 42.05 -21.20
CA GLU A 36 2.67 42.52 -21.95
C GLU A 36 3.13 43.91 -21.50
N GLU A 37 2.21 44.83 -21.19
CA GLU A 37 2.55 46.15 -20.65
C GLU A 37 3.18 46.04 -19.25
N THR A 38 2.59 45.23 -18.37
CA THR A 38 3.13 44.96 -17.03
C THR A 38 4.50 44.29 -17.13
N ALA A 39 4.66 43.33 -18.03
CA ALA A 39 5.96 42.69 -18.28
C ALA A 39 6.98 43.68 -18.85
N ARG A 40 6.59 44.67 -19.65
CA ARG A 40 7.51 45.73 -20.10
C ARG A 40 7.98 46.63 -18.96
N ALA A 41 7.08 46.95 -18.03
CA ALA A 41 7.36 47.82 -16.89
C ALA A 41 8.09 47.13 -15.72
N ASP A 42 7.87 45.83 -15.50
CA ASP A 42 8.41 45.08 -14.36
C ASP A 42 9.19 43.82 -14.80
N GLN A 43 10.49 43.82 -14.52
CA GLN A 43 11.40 42.72 -14.86
C GLN A 43 11.12 41.44 -14.05
N SER A 44 10.72 41.57 -12.77
CA SER A 44 10.39 40.43 -11.92
C SER A 44 9.10 39.76 -12.40
N PHE A 45 8.11 40.55 -12.76
CA PHE A 45 6.87 40.06 -13.38
C PHE A 45 7.14 39.35 -14.71
N ARG A 46 7.99 39.93 -15.58
CA ARG A 46 8.37 39.33 -16.87
C ARG A 46 9.01 37.96 -16.70
N LEU A 47 9.92 37.81 -15.72
CA LEU A 47 10.56 36.53 -15.42
C LEU A 47 9.56 35.51 -14.86
N ALA A 48 8.69 35.93 -13.95
CA ALA A 48 7.64 35.08 -13.40
C ALA A 48 6.63 34.62 -14.47
N LEU A 49 6.26 35.51 -15.40
CA LEU A 49 5.39 35.20 -16.53
C LEU A 49 6.05 34.21 -17.50
N GLY A 50 7.35 34.40 -17.80
CA GLY A 50 8.12 33.46 -18.62
C GLY A 50 8.20 32.06 -18.01
N LEU A 51 8.44 31.96 -16.70
CA LEU A 51 8.46 30.68 -15.97
C LEU A 51 7.09 30.01 -15.95
N ALA A 52 6.01 30.78 -15.81
CA ALA A 52 4.64 30.27 -15.82
C ALA A 52 4.25 29.71 -17.20
N VAL A 53 4.61 30.39 -18.29
CA VAL A 53 4.39 29.92 -19.66
C VAL A 53 5.21 28.66 -19.97
N ALA A 54 6.43 28.56 -19.40
CA ALA A 54 7.29 27.38 -19.54
C ALA A 54 6.91 26.21 -18.59
N GLY A 55 5.90 26.38 -17.72
CA GLY A 55 5.45 25.32 -16.80
C GLY A 55 6.41 24.99 -15.66
N LEU A 56 7.32 25.88 -15.29
CA LEU A 56 8.34 25.66 -14.25
C LEU A 56 7.90 26.23 -12.87
N PRO A 57 8.22 25.56 -11.75
CA PRO A 57 7.77 25.97 -10.41
C PRO A 57 8.45 27.25 -9.88
N ARG A 58 7.71 28.02 -9.07
CA ARG A 58 8.04 29.35 -8.51
C ARG A 58 9.28 29.45 -7.60
N ASN A 59 9.97 28.36 -7.32
CA ASN A 59 10.99 28.30 -6.26
C ASN A 59 12.35 28.89 -6.66
N LEU A 60 12.48 29.44 -7.87
CA LEU A 60 13.72 30.02 -8.39
C LEU A 60 13.92 31.52 -8.08
N ILE A 61 12.98 32.15 -7.35
CA ILE A 61 13.13 33.52 -6.86
C ILE A 61 13.26 33.47 -5.34
N ARG A 62 14.45 33.11 -4.85
CA ARG A 62 14.84 33.42 -3.48
C ARG A 62 16.31 33.84 -3.47
N ASP A 63 16.50 35.07 -3.00
CA ASP A 63 17.74 35.81 -2.82
C ASP A 63 18.37 36.40 -4.08
N GLY A 64 18.41 37.74 -4.14
CA GLY A 64 18.85 38.59 -5.26
C GLY A 64 20.34 38.51 -5.60
N ARG A 65 20.86 37.30 -5.85
CA ARG A 65 22.16 37.05 -6.49
C ARG A 65 22.01 35.93 -7.51
N ALA A 66 21.78 36.31 -8.76
CA ALA A 66 21.97 35.42 -9.89
C ALA A 66 23.49 35.21 -10.10
N THR A 67 24.03 34.05 -9.72
CA THR A 67 25.31 33.59 -10.26
C THR A 67 25.04 32.95 -11.62
N ALA A 68 25.63 33.57 -12.63
CA ALA A 68 25.57 33.17 -14.03
C ALA A 68 26.13 31.76 -14.25
N THR A 69 25.41 30.94 -15.01
CA THR A 69 25.88 30.19 -16.19
C THR A 69 24.70 29.43 -16.80
N ALA A 70 24.01 30.06 -17.75
CA ALA A 70 23.16 29.39 -18.73
C ALA A 70 23.27 30.18 -20.05
N PRO A 71 23.26 29.51 -21.21
CA PRO A 71 23.72 30.08 -22.48
C PRO A 71 22.80 31.21 -22.96
N ARG A 72 23.40 32.25 -23.55
CA ARG A 72 22.67 33.35 -24.20
C ARG A 72 21.90 32.79 -25.41
N PRO A 73 20.59 33.05 -25.53
CA PRO A 73 19.90 32.92 -26.81
C PRO A 73 20.31 34.09 -27.70
N ASP A 74 20.62 33.79 -28.95
CA ASP A 74 20.94 34.76 -30.00
C ASP A 74 19.81 35.79 -30.18
N GLU A 75 20.22 37.03 -30.48
CA GLU A 75 19.34 38.12 -30.87
C GLU A 75 18.68 37.81 -32.20
N GLY A 76 17.35 37.67 -32.20
CA GLY A 76 16.53 37.73 -33.41
C GLY A 76 15.53 36.60 -33.51
N ASP A 77 14.36 36.76 -32.89
CA ASP A 77 13.12 36.20 -33.43
C ASP A 77 11.91 36.97 -32.88
N THR A 78 11.50 37.98 -33.64
CA THR A 78 10.22 38.66 -33.54
C THR A 78 9.11 37.74 -34.06
N TRP A 79 8.06 37.56 -33.26
CA TRP A 79 6.84 36.82 -33.64
C TRP A 79 6.15 37.51 -34.85
N PRO A 80 5.80 36.79 -35.94
CA PRO A 80 5.30 37.40 -37.16
C PRO A 80 3.79 37.69 -37.11
N GLY A 81 3.41 38.88 -37.59
CA GLY A 81 2.04 39.27 -37.91
C GLY A 81 1.74 39.09 -39.40
N VAL A 82 0.49 38.72 -39.68
CA VAL A 82 -0.19 38.59 -40.99
C VAL A 82 -0.40 40.02 -41.55
N GLU A 83 -0.12 40.40 -42.81
CA GLU A 83 -0.82 40.09 -44.08
C GLU A 83 -0.21 40.97 -45.25
N PRO A 84 -0.76 41.01 -46.48
CA PRO A 84 -0.34 40.31 -47.70
C PRO A 84 0.39 41.19 -48.75
N GLN A 85 1.18 40.59 -49.66
CA GLN A 85 1.27 40.98 -51.10
C GLN A 85 2.19 40.05 -51.93
N ILE A 86 1.68 39.66 -53.10
CA ILE A 86 2.29 38.98 -54.27
C ILE A 86 2.97 40.06 -55.17
N PRO A 87 3.92 39.85 -56.14
CA PRO A 87 4.53 38.63 -56.75
C PRO A 87 6.07 38.71 -57.10
N GLN A 88 6.56 37.62 -57.74
CA GLN A 88 7.68 37.49 -58.71
C GLN A 88 9.13 37.53 -58.23
N SER A 89 9.84 36.39 -58.38
CA SER A 89 10.72 36.06 -59.52
C SER A 89 11.76 35.01 -59.10
N GLY A 90 12.01 34.02 -59.97
CA GLY A 90 12.81 32.83 -59.69
C GLY A 90 14.34 32.98 -59.87
N PRO A 91 15.05 31.92 -60.29
CA PRO A 91 15.99 31.15 -59.48
C PRO A 91 17.47 31.36 -59.92
N PRO A 92 18.46 30.67 -59.31
CA PRO A 92 19.00 29.42 -59.92
C PRO A 92 19.52 28.38 -58.89
N GLN A 93 19.27 27.08 -59.05
CA GLN A 93 20.05 26.00 -59.74
C GLN A 93 20.98 25.16 -58.82
N GLY A 94 20.93 23.84 -59.04
CA GLY A 94 21.98 22.85 -58.70
C GLY A 94 21.50 21.66 -57.85
N THR A 95 20.59 20.79 -58.31
CA THR A 95 20.82 19.49 -59.02
C THR A 95 21.89 18.55 -58.42
N ALA A 96 21.43 17.43 -57.84
CA ALA A 96 21.96 16.08 -58.08
C ALA A 96 20.93 15.00 -57.64
N ASP A 97 20.23 14.48 -58.64
CA ASP A 97 19.52 13.19 -58.82
C ASP A 97 20.39 11.94 -58.46
N TYR A 98 19.95 10.66 -58.39
CA TYR A 98 18.74 9.89 -58.69
C TYR A 98 18.90 8.52 -57.96
N ASP A 99 17.83 7.85 -57.51
CA ASP A 99 17.40 6.52 -57.99
C ASP A 99 16.29 5.87 -57.14
N ASP A 100 15.19 5.58 -57.85
CA ASP A 100 13.96 4.89 -57.46
C ASP A 100 14.15 3.36 -57.43
N GLU A 101 13.55 2.67 -56.45
CA GLU A 101 12.99 1.32 -56.66
C GLU A 101 11.69 1.10 -55.85
N PRO A 102 10.74 0.28 -56.37
CA PRO A 102 9.31 0.31 -56.03
C PRO A 102 8.90 -0.62 -54.85
N PRO A 103 7.67 -0.49 -54.31
CA PRO A 103 7.25 -1.27 -53.14
C PRO A 103 6.88 -2.73 -53.51
N PRO A 104 7.13 -3.72 -52.63
CA PRO A 104 6.79 -5.09 -52.90
C PRO A 104 5.28 -5.36 -52.77
N THR A 105 4.79 -6.14 -53.73
CA THR A 105 3.42 -6.59 -53.97
C THR A 105 3.02 -7.79 -53.10
N GLN A 106 1.73 -7.88 -52.78
CA GLN A 106 1.07 -9.01 -52.09
C GLN A 106 1.04 -10.29 -52.94
N PRO A 107 1.08 -11.49 -52.33
CA PRO A 107 0.59 -12.73 -52.95
C PRO A 107 -0.83 -13.11 -52.43
N PRO A 108 -1.54 -14.00 -53.16
CA PRO A 108 -2.98 -13.84 -53.42
C PRO A 108 -3.93 -14.60 -52.49
N PHE A 109 -5.17 -14.11 -52.49
CA PHE A 109 -6.38 -14.75 -52.00
C PHE A 109 -6.59 -16.15 -52.59
N SER A 110 -6.87 -17.13 -51.72
CA SER A 110 -7.63 -18.34 -52.05
C SER A 110 -8.87 -18.42 -51.16
N GLY A 111 -10.04 -18.27 -51.79
CA GLY A 111 -11.36 -18.38 -51.17
C GLY A 111 -11.82 -19.82 -50.87
N PRO A 112 -13.09 -20.03 -50.47
CA PRO A 112 -13.39 -20.72 -49.21
C PRO A 112 -14.08 -22.08 -49.39
N HIS A 113 -13.89 -23.01 -48.45
CA HIS A 113 -14.74 -24.19 -48.27
C HIS A 113 -14.81 -24.63 -46.79
N PRO A 114 -15.91 -25.31 -46.38
CA PRO A 114 -16.79 -24.80 -45.34
C PRO A 114 -16.59 -25.43 -43.96
N HIS A 115 -16.63 -24.61 -42.91
CA HIS A 115 -16.78 -25.08 -41.54
C HIS A 115 -18.23 -25.52 -41.29
N LYS A 116 -18.40 -26.82 -41.06
CA LYS A 116 -19.64 -27.42 -40.60
C LYS A 116 -19.95 -26.93 -39.18
N HIS A 117 -21.08 -26.24 -39.03
CA HIS A 117 -21.73 -26.01 -37.74
C HIS A 117 -21.94 -27.35 -37.00
N ARG A 118 -21.35 -27.50 -35.82
CA ARG A 118 -21.83 -28.47 -34.82
C ARG A 118 -22.67 -27.73 -33.79
N ARG A 119 -23.95 -28.11 -33.73
CA ARG A 119 -24.98 -27.54 -32.88
C ARG A 119 -24.80 -28.02 -31.43
N LEU A 120 -25.06 -27.10 -30.51
CA LEU A 120 -25.15 -27.21 -29.06
C LEU A 120 -26.33 -28.11 -28.58
N ARG A 121 -26.44 -29.35 -29.07
CA ARG A 121 -27.51 -30.29 -28.68
C ARG A 121 -27.05 -31.70 -28.27
N ASP A 122 -25.75 -31.97 -28.19
CA ASP A 122 -25.23 -33.30 -27.81
C ASP A 122 -24.74 -33.42 -26.35
N LEU A 123 -24.95 -32.41 -25.50
CA LEU A 123 -24.55 -32.46 -24.08
C LEU A 123 -25.66 -32.84 -23.10
N LEU A 124 -26.88 -33.12 -23.56
CA LEU A 124 -27.98 -33.52 -22.69
C LEU A 124 -28.81 -34.63 -23.30
N ARG A 125 -28.39 -35.90 -23.10
CA ARG A 125 -29.23 -37.10 -22.87
C ARG A 125 -28.42 -38.39 -23.07
N ARG A 126 -28.13 -39.10 -21.96
CA ARG A 126 -28.51 -40.52 -21.70
C ARG A 126 -27.64 -41.13 -20.59
N ARG A 127 -28.25 -41.29 -19.41
CA ARG A 127 -27.89 -42.29 -18.39
C ARG A 127 -28.94 -43.40 -18.40
N LYS A 128 -28.51 -44.68 -18.40
CA LYS A 128 -29.16 -45.94 -17.93
C LYS A 128 -28.42 -47.12 -18.61
N ARG A 129 -27.97 -48.22 -18.00
CA ARG A 129 -28.38 -49.10 -16.86
C ARG A 129 -27.10 -49.78 -16.28
N ARG A 130 -27.02 -50.25 -15.04
CA ARG A 130 -27.58 -51.50 -14.44
C ARG A 130 -27.28 -51.42 -12.92
N LEU A 131 -28.22 -51.57 -11.98
CA LEU A 131 -28.91 -52.76 -11.39
C LEU A 131 -28.53 -52.85 -9.89
N LEU A 132 -29.54 -52.77 -9.03
CA LEU A 132 -29.54 -53.01 -7.57
C LEU A 132 -29.90 -54.48 -7.26
N PRO A 133 -29.77 -54.89 -5.99
CA PRO A 133 -30.94 -55.37 -5.21
C PRO A 133 -31.04 -54.65 -3.84
N ARG A 134 -32.19 -54.00 -3.51
CA ARG A 134 -33.36 -54.46 -2.70
C ARG A 134 -33.09 -54.49 -1.17
N SER A 135 -33.51 -53.47 -0.41
CA SER A 135 -34.84 -53.20 0.26
C SER A 135 -34.92 -53.86 1.65
N VAL A 136 -35.25 -53.19 2.76
CA VAL A 136 -36.60 -52.78 3.28
C VAL A 136 -36.36 -51.82 4.48
N ASP A 137 -36.78 -50.55 4.44
CA ASP A 137 -38.05 -49.89 4.88
C ASP A 137 -38.06 -49.45 6.38
N PRO A 138 -38.19 -48.13 6.67
CA PRO A 138 -38.32 -47.58 8.02
C PRO A 138 -39.80 -47.28 8.36
N SER A 139 -40.29 -47.84 9.46
CA SER A 139 -41.53 -47.38 10.08
C SER A 139 -41.45 -47.57 11.58
N THR A 140 -41.41 -46.47 12.33
CA THR A 140 -42.35 -46.11 13.41
C THR A 140 -41.76 -44.94 14.21
N LEU A 141 -42.39 -43.78 14.05
CA LEU A 141 -42.50 -42.78 15.10
C LEU A 141 -43.37 -43.38 16.21
N GLU A 142 -42.96 -43.27 17.47
CA GLU A 142 -43.75 -42.74 18.60
C GLU A 142 -43.11 -43.11 19.95
N ASP A 143 -43.32 -42.19 20.89
CA ASP A 143 -43.28 -42.31 22.35
C ASP A 143 -41.96 -42.49 23.12
N GLY A 144 -41.59 -41.42 23.82
CA GLY A 144 -41.97 -41.34 25.23
C GLY A 144 -40.92 -41.75 26.27
N GLY A 145 -40.48 -40.77 27.07
CA GLY A 145 -40.40 -40.92 28.53
C GLY A 145 -39.17 -41.62 29.14
N TYR A 146 -38.36 -40.81 29.85
CA TYR A 146 -37.67 -41.20 31.09
C TYR A 146 -38.61 -41.98 32.05
N PRO A 147 -38.15 -42.94 32.90
CA PRO A 147 -37.22 -42.74 34.03
C PRO A 147 -36.24 -43.94 34.24
N GLY A 148 -35.14 -43.91 35.01
CA GLY A 148 -35.00 -43.70 36.46
C GLY A 148 -34.79 -45.03 37.23
N SER A 149 -33.55 -45.23 37.69
CA SER A 149 -33.09 -45.91 38.94
C SER A 149 -33.19 -47.45 39.16
N ASN A 150 -32.00 -48.02 39.41
CA ASN A 150 -31.55 -48.74 40.64
C ASN A 150 -31.44 -50.28 40.75
N HIS A 151 -30.20 -50.67 41.14
CA HIS A 151 -29.72 -51.75 42.04
C HIS A 151 -29.85 -53.23 41.59
N THR A 152 -28.88 -54.13 41.77
CA THR A 152 -28.03 -54.54 42.94
C THR A 152 -26.88 -55.42 42.40
N ALA A 153 -25.60 -55.26 42.76
CA ALA A 153 -24.87 -55.68 43.98
C ALA A 153 -24.48 -57.18 44.04
N ASP A 154 -23.18 -57.45 44.15
CA ASP A 154 -22.67 -58.56 44.98
C ASP A 154 -21.27 -58.21 45.56
N ALA A 155 -21.05 -58.67 46.80
CA ALA A 155 -19.99 -58.31 47.76
C ALA A 155 -18.65 -59.06 47.47
N ASP A 156 -17.49 -58.87 48.13
CA ASP A 156 -17.24 -58.74 49.57
C ASP A 156 -15.73 -58.44 49.89
N LEU A 157 -15.52 -57.76 51.04
CA LEU A 157 -14.38 -57.81 52.01
C LEU A 157 -12.91 -57.41 51.68
N GLY A 158 -12.39 -56.45 52.47
CA GLY A 158 -11.30 -56.74 53.43
C GLY A 158 -9.92 -56.07 53.32
N GLN A 159 -9.81 -54.83 53.81
CA GLN A 159 -8.74 -54.26 54.69
C GLN A 159 -7.21 -54.54 54.48
N ALA A 160 -6.51 -53.44 54.15
CA ALA A 160 -5.28 -52.87 54.77
C ALA A 160 -4.01 -53.70 55.05
N VAL A 161 -2.86 -53.21 54.54
CA VAL A 161 -1.61 -52.83 55.26
C VAL A 161 -0.38 -52.96 54.33
N GLY A 162 0.42 -51.89 54.23
CA GLY A 162 1.89 -51.96 54.28
C GLY A 162 2.71 -51.98 52.98
N ASP A 163 3.22 -50.80 52.63
CA ASP A 163 4.50 -50.46 51.97
C ASP A 163 4.93 -51.05 50.62
N PRO A 164 5.30 -50.17 49.67
CA PRO A 164 6.42 -50.39 48.77
C PRO A 164 7.64 -49.56 49.20
N LEU A 165 8.75 -50.27 49.43
CA LEU A 165 10.11 -49.73 49.48
C LEU A 165 10.54 -49.22 48.09
N SER A 166 10.82 -47.93 48.04
CA SER A 166 11.93 -47.22 47.35
C SER A 166 12.62 -47.86 46.13
N SER A 167 12.65 -47.11 45.02
CA SER A 167 13.83 -46.42 44.44
C SER A 167 13.43 -45.94 43.04
N GLU A 168 13.19 -44.65 42.89
CA GLU A 168 14.10 -43.66 42.29
C GLU A 168 14.12 -43.68 40.75
N ASP A 169 13.97 -42.46 40.21
CA ASP A 169 14.23 -42.00 38.85
C ASP A 169 13.13 -42.13 37.79
N SER A 170 12.17 -41.21 37.91
CA SER A 170 11.64 -40.48 36.75
C SER A 170 11.45 -39.03 37.19
N GLU A 171 12.51 -38.23 37.10
CA GLU A 171 12.40 -36.76 37.05
C GLU A 171 11.47 -36.37 35.91
N THR A 172 10.19 -36.17 36.23
CA THR A 172 9.33 -35.34 35.39
C THR A 172 9.82 -33.91 35.55
N ALA A 173 10.47 -33.38 34.51
CA ALA A 173 10.74 -31.95 34.41
C ALA A 173 9.46 -31.16 34.71
N PRO A 174 9.51 -30.08 35.51
CA PRO A 174 8.33 -29.28 35.77
C PRO A 174 7.84 -28.72 34.44
N THR A 175 6.59 -28.99 34.08
CA THR A 175 5.89 -28.17 33.10
C THR A 175 5.92 -26.74 33.61
N GLU A 176 6.72 -25.87 32.99
CA GLU A 176 6.74 -24.44 33.28
C GLU A 176 5.30 -23.91 33.14
N ASP A 177 4.75 -23.38 34.23
CA ASP A 177 3.42 -22.77 34.24
C ASP A 177 3.47 -21.48 33.40
N ILE A 178 3.21 -21.58 32.10
CA ILE A 178 3.09 -20.43 31.21
C ILE A 178 1.81 -19.69 31.60
N TRP A 179 1.97 -18.51 32.19
CA TRP A 179 0.85 -17.59 32.42
C TRP A 179 0.54 -16.86 31.10
N ALA A 180 -0.72 -16.92 30.68
CA ALA A 180 -1.27 -16.16 29.59
C ALA A 180 -2.47 -15.37 30.12
N TYR A 181 -2.44 -14.05 29.93
CA TYR A 181 -3.58 -13.21 30.28
C TYR A 181 -3.82 -12.19 29.18
N ALA A 182 -5.07 -11.76 29.11
CA ALA A 182 -5.56 -10.87 28.09
C ALA A 182 -5.65 -9.45 28.67
N CYS A 183 -5.12 -8.47 27.95
CA CYS A 183 -5.07 -7.09 28.39
C CYS A 183 -5.22 -6.13 27.22
N TYR A 184 -5.37 -4.84 27.51
CA TYR A 184 -5.45 -3.76 26.54
C TYR A 184 -4.39 -2.70 26.87
N PRO A 185 -3.86 -2.00 25.85
CA PRO A 185 -3.11 -0.77 26.07
C PRO A 185 -3.94 0.25 26.86
N ARG A 186 -3.37 0.82 27.92
CA ARG A 186 -3.96 1.95 28.65
C ARG A 186 -3.34 3.25 28.14
N LEU A 187 -4.18 4.16 27.65
CA LEU A 187 -3.80 5.54 27.29
C LEU A 187 -4.94 6.48 27.71
N GLU A 188 -4.93 6.90 28.96
CA GLU A 188 -5.94 7.81 29.52
C GLU A 188 -5.41 9.23 29.49
N ALA A 189 -6.18 10.16 28.93
CA ALA A 189 -5.89 11.58 28.96
C ALA A 189 -7.20 12.38 29.07
N PRO A 190 -7.15 13.63 29.56
CA PRO A 190 -8.31 14.53 29.47
C PRO A 190 -8.74 14.74 28.03
N ASP A 191 -10.04 14.78 27.79
CA ASP A 191 -10.62 14.98 26.46
C ASP A 191 -10.36 16.39 25.91
N VAL A 192 -10.28 17.38 26.81
CA VAL A 192 -10.01 18.77 26.48
C VAL A 192 -8.93 19.30 27.43
N VAL A 193 -7.89 19.94 26.88
CA VAL A 193 -6.77 20.51 27.65
C VAL A 193 -6.54 21.96 27.25
N VAL A 194 -5.99 22.76 28.17
CA VAL A 194 -5.64 24.16 27.90
C VAL A 194 -4.21 24.23 27.37
N ALA A 195 -4.02 24.97 26.27
CA ALA A 195 -2.71 25.21 25.70
C ALA A 195 -1.78 25.86 26.73
N GLY A 196 -0.57 25.34 26.85
CA GLY A 196 0.43 25.82 27.80
C GLY A 196 0.21 25.40 29.25
N GLU A 197 -0.90 24.76 29.64
CA GLU A 197 -1.08 24.22 30.99
C GLU A 197 -0.65 22.74 31.06
N PRO A 198 -0.03 22.29 32.17
CA PRO A 198 0.31 20.89 32.35
C PRO A 198 -0.95 20.04 32.57
N PHE A 199 -1.00 18.86 31.96
CA PHE A 199 -2.04 17.85 32.18
C PHE A 199 -1.43 16.46 32.34
N GLN A 200 -2.16 15.55 32.98
CA GLN A 200 -1.69 14.20 33.26
C GLN A 200 -2.19 13.22 32.20
N VAL A 201 -1.33 12.28 31.81
CA VAL A 201 -1.66 11.14 30.95
C VAL A 201 -1.26 9.86 31.67
N THR A 202 -2.19 8.92 31.81
CA THR A 202 -1.90 7.62 32.43
C THR A 202 -1.72 6.57 31.34
N VAL A 203 -0.56 5.92 31.35
CA VAL A 203 -0.18 4.86 30.43
C VAL A 203 0.01 3.54 31.16
N GLY A 204 -0.09 2.41 30.48
CA GLY A 204 0.04 1.10 31.14
C GLY A 204 -0.68 -0.02 30.40
N LEU A 205 -1.05 -1.03 31.18
CA LEU A 205 -1.97 -2.09 30.76
C LEU A 205 -3.33 -1.91 31.46
N SER A 206 -4.37 -2.47 30.85
CA SER A 206 -5.73 -2.47 31.38
C SER A 206 -6.39 -3.82 31.15
N GLU A 207 -7.22 -4.25 32.11
CA GLU A 207 -8.11 -5.39 31.95
C GLU A 207 -9.26 -5.07 30.98
N THR A 208 -9.70 -3.81 30.99
CA THR A 208 -10.86 -3.34 30.23
C THR A 208 -10.46 -2.41 29.11
N PHE A 209 -11.24 -2.45 28.03
CA PHE A 209 -11.13 -1.56 26.88
C PHE A 209 -11.70 -0.17 27.21
N ASP A 210 -10.96 0.89 26.87
CA ASP A 210 -11.42 2.28 26.96
C ASP A 210 -12.05 2.72 25.63
N THR A 211 -13.34 3.07 25.67
CA THR A 211 -14.10 3.48 24.47
C THR A 211 -13.64 4.80 23.86
N ALA A 212 -12.90 5.64 24.59
CA ALA A 212 -12.33 6.88 24.08
C ALA A 212 -10.95 6.68 23.43
N THR A 213 -10.36 5.51 23.56
CA THR A 213 -9.02 5.19 23.07
C THR A 213 -9.09 4.13 21.98
N MET A 214 -8.46 4.42 20.85
CA MET A 214 -8.32 3.46 19.76
C MET A 214 -7.15 2.53 20.09
N VAL A 215 -7.38 1.23 20.28
CA VAL A 215 -6.31 0.26 20.62
C VAL A 215 -6.23 -0.89 19.63
N SER A 216 -5.09 -1.56 19.57
CA SER A 216 -4.74 -2.70 18.68
C SER A 216 -5.52 -3.99 18.96
N GLY A 217 -6.75 -3.91 19.47
CA GLY A 217 -7.48 -5.08 19.98
C GLY A 217 -6.96 -5.57 21.34
N GLN A 218 -7.39 -6.78 21.72
CA GLN A 218 -6.98 -7.43 22.97
C GLN A 218 -5.59 -8.05 22.79
N MET A 219 -4.63 -7.63 23.60
CA MET A 219 -3.28 -8.19 23.64
C MET A 219 -3.26 -9.44 24.50
N HIS A 220 -2.54 -10.46 24.04
CA HIS A 220 -2.20 -11.62 24.86
C HIS A 220 -0.73 -11.53 25.25
N VAL A 221 -0.46 -11.48 26.55
CA VAL A 221 0.89 -11.46 27.06
C VAL A 221 1.20 -12.82 27.66
N TYR A 222 2.18 -13.49 27.05
CA TYR A 222 2.69 -14.79 27.47
C TYR A 222 4.02 -14.60 28.22
N SER A 223 4.14 -15.25 29.37
CA SER A 223 5.39 -15.31 30.12
C SER A 223 5.48 -16.62 30.89
N SER A 224 6.61 -17.29 30.78
CA SER A 224 7.03 -18.36 31.70
C SER A 224 7.53 -17.76 33.03
N ASP A 225 8.02 -16.51 32.99
CA ASP A 225 8.43 -15.79 34.19
C ASP A 225 7.21 -15.19 34.90
N PRO A 226 7.08 -15.35 36.24
CA PRO A 226 6.01 -14.76 37.03
C PRO A 226 6.11 -13.22 37.11
N GLU A 227 7.21 -12.66 36.62
CA GLU A 227 7.49 -11.24 36.58
C GLU A 227 8.33 -10.90 35.34
N PHE A 228 7.90 -9.90 34.58
CA PHE A 228 8.59 -9.47 33.37
C PHE A 228 8.40 -7.97 33.15
N GLU A 229 9.23 -7.38 32.30
CA GLU A 229 9.17 -5.95 31.97
C GLU A 229 8.56 -5.72 30.59
N ILE A 230 7.82 -4.63 30.50
CA ILE A 230 7.37 -4.05 29.24
C ILE A 230 7.84 -2.60 29.17
N ASP A 231 8.22 -2.19 27.98
CA ASP A 231 8.55 -0.80 27.69
C ASP A 231 7.33 -0.13 27.08
N ILE A 232 7.02 1.06 27.55
CA ILE A 232 5.91 1.88 27.10
C ILE A 232 6.49 3.18 26.58
N GLU A 233 6.08 3.59 25.39
CA GLU A 233 6.57 4.79 24.75
C GLU A 233 5.40 5.65 24.28
N VAL A 234 5.37 6.90 24.74
CA VAL A 234 4.38 7.88 24.31
C VAL A 234 4.90 8.65 23.12
N LEU A 235 4.22 8.46 21.99
CA LEU A 235 4.52 9.13 20.73
C LEU A 235 3.61 10.34 20.55
N VAL A 236 4.24 11.49 20.27
CA VAL A 236 3.57 12.77 20.04
C VAL A 236 4.18 13.48 18.83
N ASP A 237 3.47 14.45 18.26
CA ASP A 237 4.13 15.44 17.39
C ASP A 237 4.90 16.43 18.29
N PRO A 238 6.24 16.49 18.22
CA PRO A 238 7.02 17.33 19.13
C PRO A 238 6.87 18.84 18.87
N LYS A 239 6.24 19.26 17.75
CA LYS A 239 5.80 20.66 17.57
C LYS A 239 4.53 20.98 18.37
N SER A 240 3.83 19.96 18.81
CA SER A 240 2.45 20.03 19.22
C SER A 240 2.25 19.71 20.70
N LEU A 241 2.89 18.65 21.20
CA LEU A 241 2.83 18.23 22.60
C LEU A 241 4.25 17.95 23.10
N VAL A 242 4.49 18.27 24.37
CA VAL A 242 5.77 18.01 25.05
C VAL A 242 5.51 17.13 26.26
N VAL A 243 6.24 16.03 26.37
CA VAL A 243 6.27 15.18 27.57
C VAL A 243 7.31 15.74 28.53
N THR A 244 6.94 15.88 29.81
CA THR A 244 7.85 16.33 30.86
C THR A 244 8.67 15.14 31.34
N GLY A 245 9.99 15.18 31.13
CA GLY A 245 10.89 14.09 31.49
C GLY A 245 11.05 13.07 30.36
N ASP A 246 11.17 11.80 30.72
CA ASP A 246 11.38 10.70 29.77
C ASP A 246 10.03 10.21 29.22
N PRO A 247 9.79 10.23 27.89
CA PRO A 247 8.59 9.64 27.29
C PRO A 247 8.62 8.10 27.26
N HIS A 248 9.76 7.49 27.59
CA HIS A 248 9.92 6.05 27.72
C HIS A 248 9.75 5.62 29.18
N VAL A 249 8.89 4.62 29.39
CA VAL A 249 8.57 4.10 30.71
C VAL A 249 8.71 2.58 30.67
N THR A 250 9.66 2.03 31.43
CA THR A 250 9.69 0.60 31.69
C THR A 250 8.84 0.30 32.91
N VAL A 251 7.84 -0.56 32.76
CA VAL A 251 6.98 -1.02 33.86
C VAL A 251 7.12 -2.52 34.07
N ARG A 252 7.06 -2.92 35.34
CA ARG A 252 7.19 -4.31 35.75
C ARG A 252 5.80 -4.91 35.93
N VAL A 253 5.55 -6.01 35.24
CA VAL A 253 4.30 -6.77 35.31
C VAL A 253 4.50 -7.95 36.25
N THR A 254 3.60 -8.15 37.19
CA THR A 254 3.65 -9.26 38.16
C THR A 254 2.29 -9.93 38.29
N LEU A 255 2.24 -11.11 38.91
CA LEU A 255 0.96 -11.75 39.28
C LEU A 255 0.11 -10.89 40.24
N ALA A 256 0.75 -10.06 41.07
CA ALA A 256 0.07 -9.18 42.03
C ALA A 256 -0.39 -7.85 41.39
N ASP A 257 0.29 -7.40 40.34
CA ASP A 257 -0.04 -6.23 39.53
C ASP A 257 0.07 -6.57 38.03
N PRO A 258 -0.93 -7.28 37.47
CA PRO A 258 -0.92 -7.67 36.07
C PRO A 258 -1.23 -6.50 35.12
N TYR A 259 -1.70 -5.36 35.64
CA TYR A 259 -2.11 -4.20 34.86
C TYR A 259 -1.42 -2.91 35.34
N PRO A 260 -0.07 -2.86 35.31
CA PRO A 260 0.67 -1.73 35.85
C PRO A 260 0.33 -0.45 35.10
N ARG A 261 0.38 0.67 35.83
CA ARG A 261 0.12 2.01 35.31
C ARG A 261 1.20 2.99 35.71
N HIS A 262 1.45 3.97 34.86
CA HIS A 262 2.38 5.05 35.08
C HIS A 262 1.76 6.37 34.61
N THR A 263 2.06 7.47 35.29
CA THR A 263 1.49 8.78 34.95
C THR A 263 2.58 9.72 34.47
N LEU A 264 2.37 10.31 33.30
CA LEU A 264 3.25 11.28 32.66
C LEU A 264 2.58 12.65 32.65
N THR A 265 3.36 13.70 32.82
CA THR A 265 2.88 15.09 32.70
C THR A 265 3.22 15.64 31.32
N LEU A 266 2.20 16.06 30.57
CA LEU A 266 2.35 16.65 29.24
C LEU A 266 1.92 18.12 29.24
N ARG A 267 2.36 18.85 28.21
CA ARG A 267 1.91 20.21 27.92
C ARG A 267 1.60 20.33 26.43
N ALA A 268 0.47 20.96 26.11
CA ALA A 268 0.13 21.30 24.74
C ALA A 268 0.75 22.63 24.32
N LEU A 269 1.33 22.68 23.12
CA LEU A 269 1.92 23.88 22.54
C LEU A 269 0.90 24.61 21.66
N THR A 270 1.16 25.91 21.48
CA THR A 270 0.36 26.78 20.61
C THR A 270 1.18 27.14 19.38
N ASP A 271 0.65 26.85 18.20
CA ASP A 271 1.21 27.29 16.92
C ASP A 271 0.06 27.46 15.89
N PRO A 272 0.05 28.52 15.06
CA PRO A 272 -1.03 28.78 14.10
C PRO A 272 -1.25 27.69 13.05
N SER A 273 -0.25 26.84 12.79
CA SER A 273 -0.34 25.74 11.83
C SER A 273 -0.97 24.47 12.38
N LEU A 274 -1.09 24.36 13.70
CA LEU A 274 -1.67 23.18 14.33
C LEU A 274 -3.20 23.27 14.33
N THR A 275 -3.88 22.13 14.22
CA THR A 275 -5.36 22.05 14.30
C THR A 275 -5.88 22.32 15.72
N ALA A 276 -7.11 22.01 16.12
CA ALA A 276 -7.47 21.97 17.55
C ALA A 276 -7.34 20.55 18.14
N GLU A 277 -7.62 19.55 17.32
CA GLU A 277 -7.49 18.14 17.68
C GLU A 277 -6.02 17.72 17.68
N ARG A 278 -5.62 16.95 18.68
CA ARG A 278 -4.26 16.46 18.88
C ARG A 278 -4.27 14.99 19.12
N THR A 279 -3.27 14.29 18.59
CA THR A 279 -3.23 12.84 18.72
C THR A 279 -2.07 12.40 19.61
N LEU A 280 -2.40 11.76 20.73
CA LEU A 280 -1.48 10.97 21.53
C LEU A 280 -1.43 9.55 20.98
N ARG A 281 -0.23 8.98 20.90
CA ARG A 281 -0.04 7.58 20.52
C ARG A 281 0.80 6.87 21.58
N LEU A 282 0.60 5.56 21.68
CA LEU A 282 1.30 4.69 22.60
C LEU A 282 1.83 3.49 21.84
N ILE A 283 3.08 3.14 22.09
CA ILE A 283 3.66 1.85 21.70
C ILE A 283 4.04 1.09 22.96
N ILE A 284 3.61 -0.16 23.06
CA ILE A 284 4.02 -1.08 24.12
C ILE A 284 4.94 -2.12 23.48
N ARG A 285 6.09 -2.35 24.09
CA ARG A 285 7.07 -3.36 23.68
C ARG A 285 7.37 -4.36 24.78
N LYS A 286 7.63 -5.60 24.41
CA LYS A 286 8.20 -6.64 25.29
C LYS A 286 9.46 -7.18 24.61
N GLN A 287 10.59 -7.17 25.32
CA GLN A 287 11.88 -7.64 24.79
C GLN A 287 12.21 -7.01 23.42
N GLY A 288 11.99 -5.70 23.29
CA GLY A 288 12.21 -4.95 22.05
C GLY A 288 11.15 -5.12 20.95
N ARG A 289 10.17 -6.02 21.09
CA ARG A 289 9.11 -6.27 20.09
C ARG A 289 7.84 -5.50 20.41
N ILE A 290 7.19 -4.90 19.41
CA ILE A 290 5.94 -4.15 19.59
C ILE A 290 4.79 -5.12 19.84
N ILE A 291 4.22 -5.08 21.06
CA ILE A 291 3.10 -5.93 21.50
C ILE A 291 1.75 -5.19 21.50
N GLY A 292 1.74 -3.86 21.43
CA GLY A 292 0.51 -3.08 21.56
C GLY A 292 0.62 -1.66 21.04
N LEU A 293 -0.50 -1.15 20.53
CA LEU A 293 -0.65 0.24 20.13
C LEU A 293 -1.92 0.86 20.71
N ALA A 294 -1.82 2.13 21.09
CA ALA A 294 -2.97 2.96 21.39
C ALA A 294 -2.88 4.30 20.67
N SER A 295 -4.02 4.89 20.39
CA SER A 295 -4.13 6.25 19.87
C SER A 295 -5.34 6.92 20.53
N ARG A 296 -5.14 8.13 21.05
CA ARG A 296 -6.20 8.94 21.65
C ARG A 296 -6.14 10.35 21.09
N VAL A 297 -7.29 10.85 20.67
CA VAL A 297 -7.44 12.25 20.26
C VAL A 297 -7.87 13.07 21.48
N LEU A 298 -7.34 14.28 21.62
CA LEU A 298 -7.77 15.29 22.60
C LEU A 298 -7.97 16.64 21.88
N VAL A 299 -8.73 17.56 22.48
CA VAL A 299 -8.90 18.92 21.96
C VAL A 299 -8.08 19.91 22.79
N VAL A 300 -7.24 20.70 22.11
CA VAL A 300 -6.51 21.80 22.75
C VAL A 300 -7.29 23.10 22.59
N VAL A 301 -7.61 23.73 23.71
CA VAL A 301 -8.27 25.03 23.74
C VAL A 301 -7.29 26.14 24.17
N PRO A 302 -7.44 27.37 23.69
CA PRO A 302 -6.51 28.45 24.00
C PRO A 302 -6.63 28.96 25.44
N THR A 303 -7.79 28.78 26.10
CA THR A 303 -8.06 29.34 27.43
C THR A 303 -8.92 28.40 28.28
N ALA A 304 -8.72 28.41 29.60
CA ALA A 304 -9.49 27.60 30.55
C ALA A 304 -11.01 27.82 30.48
N SER A 305 -11.47 29.02 30.12
CA SER A 305 -12.91 29.33 29.94
C SER A 305 -13.58 28.47 28.86
N ARG A 306 -12.82 27.94 27.90
CA ARG A 306 -13.34 27.07 26.84
C ARG A 306 -13.45 25.61 27.26
N LEU A 307 -12.79 25.20 28.35
CA LEU A 307 -12.70 23.80 28.77
C LEU A 307 -14.09 23.19 29.06
N ALA A 308 -14.96 23.93 29.75
CA ALA A 308 -16.31 23.47 30.10
C ALA A 308 -17.32 23.54 28.94
N THR A 309 -17.00 24.24 27.85
CA THR A 309 -17.93 24.46 26.72
C THR A 309 -17.54 23.71 25.45
N THR A 310 -16.34 23.13 25.42
CA THR A 310 -15.83 22.39 24.28
C THR A 310 -16.28 20.94 24.41
N PRO A 311 -16.96 20.37 23.40
CA PRO A 311 -17.34 18.97 23.44
C PRO A 311 -16.09 18.09 23.41
N PRO A 312 -16.13 16.90 24.05
CA PRO A 312 -15.06 15.93 23.93
C PRO A 312 -14.93 15.45 22.47
N PRO A 313 -13.76 14.94 22.07
CA PRO A 313 -13.60 14.24 20.80
C PRO A 313 -14.64 13.12 20.67
N PRO A 314 -15.19 12.87 19.47
CA PRO A 314 -16.03 11.72 19.26
C PRO A 314 -15.23 10.43 19.55
N PRO A 315 -15.87 9.39 20.10
CA PRO A 315 -15.19 8.12 20.33
C PRO A 315 -14.67 7.57 18.99
N PRO A 316 -13.50 6.91 18.99
CA PRO A 316 -13.00 6.24 17.81
C PRO A 316 -14.04 5.23 17.33
N ALA A 317 -14.42 5.32 16.06
CA ALA A 317 -15.42 4.42 15.49
C ALA A 317 -14.90 2.97 15.30
N ARG A 318 -13.62 2.69 15.62
CA ARG A 318 -12.86 1.54 15.10
C ARG A 318 -11.74 1.11 16.07
N GLN A 319 -11.19 -0.08 15.87
CA GLN A 319 -9.98 -0.57 16.54
C GLN A 319 -8.75 -0.34 15.65
N LEU A 320 -7.57 -0.21 16.28
CA LEU A 320 -6.30 -0.32 15.57
C LEU A 320 -6.03 -1.78 15.19
N LEU A 321 -5.08 -1.97 14.28
CA LEU A 321 -4.59 -3.29 13.91
C LEU A 321 -4.02 -4.06 15.11
N ASP A 322 -4.41 -5.32 15.25
CA ASP A 322 -3.75 -6.27 16.15
C ASP A 322 -2.37 -6.65 15.57
N LEU A 323 -1.31 -6.33 16.32
CA LEU A 323 0.08 -6.59 15.95
C LEU A 323 0.63 -7.88 16.57
N GLY A 324 -0.19 -8.70 17.23
CA GLY A 324 0.26 -9.90 17.94
C GLY A 324 1.15 -10.82 17.09
N SER A 325 0.89 -10.92 15.79
CA SER A 325 1.69 -11.70 14.84
C SER A 325 3.08 -11.12 14.52
N LEU A 326 3.35 -9.84 14.83
CA LEU A 326 4.71 -9.29 14.80
C LEU A 326 5.59 -9.80 15.95
N LEU A 327 5.00 -10.50 16.92
CA LEU A 327 5.68 -11.08 18.09
C LEU A 327 6.20 -12.50 17.85
N ASP A 328 5.82 -13.12 16.74
CA ASP A 328 6.13 -14.52 16.42
C ASP A 328 7.64 -14.74 16.11
N GLU A 329 8.05 -15.99 15.86
CA GLU A 329 9.44 -16.47 15.81
C GLU A 329 10.40 -15.79 14.81
N ALA A 330 9.93 -14.84 13.98
CA ALA A 330 10.82 -14.07 13.11
C ALA A 330 10.28 -12.65 12.86
N PRO A 331 10.48 -11.73 13.82
CA PRO A 331 10.11 -10.34 13.66
C PRO A 331 10.85 -9.66 12.49
N PRO A 332 10.34 -8.52 12.00
CA PRO A 332 11.09 -7.64 11.13
C PRO A 332 12.43 -7.21 11.78
N ASP A 333 13.45 -6.99 10.97
CA ASP A 333 14.73 -6.41 11.42
C ASP A 333 14.57 -4.95 11.85
N LEU A 334 13.61 -4.25 11.23
CA LEU A 334 13.22 -2.88 11.55
C LEU A 334 11.72 -2.68 11.31
N VAL A 335 11.06 -1.98 12.24
CA VAL A 335 9.73 -1.41 12.05
C VAL A 335 9.86 0.10 11.98
N VAL A 336 9.49 0.68 10.84
CA VAL A 336 9.38 2.13 10.65
C VAL A 336 7.93 2.51 10.91
N VAL A 337 7.71 3.39 11.88
CA VAL A 337 6.40 3.90 12.26
C VAL A 337 6.23 5.28 11.65
N VAL A 338 5.15 5.49 10.89
CA VAL A 338 4.86 6.77 10.23
C VAL A 338 3.43 7.19 10.52
N TYR A 339 3.23 8.30 11.21
CA TYR A 339 1.92 8.78 11.58
C TYR A 339 1.72 10.25 11.23
N ARG A 340 0.47 10.65 11.05
CA ARG A 340 0.14 12.05 10.76
C ARG A 340 0.45 12.92 11.97
N ALA A 341 1.20 13.98 11.71
CA ALA A 341 1.44 15.05 12.67
C ALA A 341 0.16 15.86 12.90
N ASP A 342 0.15 16.69 13.94
CA ASP A 342 -0.97 17.61 14.20
C ASP A 342 -0.92 18.85 13.29
N GLU A 343 0.22 19.04 12.60
CA GLU A 343 0.41 19.98 11.50
C GLU A 343 -0.02 19.34 10.16
N PRO A 344 -0.84 20.03 9.33
CA PRO A 344 -1.25 19.53 8.03
C PRO A 344 -0.08 19.10 7.13
N ASP A 345 -0.30 18.02 6.37
CA ASP A 345 0.65 17.42 5.43
C ASP A 345 2.03 17.08 6.01
N THR A 346 2.12 16.97 7.33
CA THR A 346 3.35 16.61 8.02
C THR A 346 3.19 15.24 8.67
N TYR A 347 4.27 14.47 8.67
CA TYR A 347 4.32 13.16 9.27
C TYR A 347 5.46 13.10 10.27
N VAL A 348 5.23 12.34 11.32
CA VAL A 348 6.22 12.00 12.33
C VAL A 348 6.62 10.54 12.13
N TRP A 349 7.90 10.28 12.35
CA TRP A 349 8.56 9.03 12.03
C TRP A 349 9.29 8.51 13.26
N ASP A 350 9.21 7.21 13.51
CA ASP A 350 10.04 6.53 14.50
C ASP A 350 10.53 5.20 13.92
N ALA A 351 11.54 4.61 14.54
CA ALA A 351 12.15 3.38 14.07
C ALA A 351 12.54 2.44 15.22
N TYR A 352 12.16 1.17 15.08
CA TYR A 352 12.31 0.14 16.12
C TYR A 352 13.05 -1.06 15.54
N ALA A 353 14.28 -1.28 15.98
CA ALA A 353 15.09 -2.42 15.55
C ALA A 353 14.85 -3.64 16.45
N LEU A 354 15.25 -4.81 15.97
CA LEU A 354 15.30 -6.04 16.77
C LEU A 354 16.37 -5.91 17.89
N GLY A 355 16.00 -5.24 18.99
CA GLY A 355 16.89 -4.83 20.07
C GLY A 355 16.43 -3.59 20.83
N GLY A 356 15.45 -2.84 20.30
CA GLY A 356 14.84 -1.69 20.96
C GLY A 356 14.60 -0.51 20.03
N ALA A 357 14.11 0.58 20.61
CA ALA A 357 13.95 1.85 19.90
C ALA A 357 15.31 2.42 19.49
N LEU A 358 15.40 2.91 18.26
CA LEU A 358 16.56 3.67 17.81
C LEU A 358 16.30 5.13 18.15
N ALA A 359 17.17 5.76 18.94
CA ALA A 359 17.00 7.16 19.31
C ALA A 359 17.15 8.06 18.08
N ILE A 360 16.02 8.62 17.61
CA ILE A 360 15.99 9.62 16.54
C ILE A 360 15.66 10.98 17.17
N PRO A 361 16.53 12.00 17.07
CA PRO A 361 16.24 13.32 17.59
C PRO A 361 14.94 13.91 17.02
N ASP A 362 14.14 14.61 17.84
CA ASP A 362 12.86 15.19 17.44
C ASP A 362 12.92 16.01 16.15
N ALA A 363 13.97 16.83 16.00
CA ALA A 363 14.19 17.65 14.81
C ALA A 363 14.43 16.84 13.52
N GLN A 364 14.78 15.56 13.66
CA GLN A 364 15.16 14.65 12.57
C GLN A 364 14.13 13.54 12.35
N ARG A 365 12.97 13.63 12.99
CA ARG A 365 11.91 12.62 12.93
C ARG A 365 10.59 13.15 12.35
N ARG A 366 10.57 14.41 11.89
CA ARG A 366 9.43 15.02 11.19
C ARG A 366 9.78 15.30 9.73
N SER A 367 8.84 15.07 8.82
CA SER A 367 8.95 15.58 7.46
C SER A 367 7.59 16.00 6.90
N ARG A 368 7.61 17.06 6.10
CA ARG A 368 6.44 17.48 5.35
C ARG A 368 6.34 16.64 4.08
N ILE A 369 5.19 16.02 3.88
CA ILE A 369 4.79 15.31 2.66
C ILE A 369 3.61 16.10 2.11
N ASP A 370 3.93 17.24 1.47
CA ASP A 370 2.93 18.16 0.95
C ASP A 370 2.13 17.55 -0.23
N HIS A 371 1.17 18.32 -0.76
CA HIS A 371 0.32 17.86 -1.85
C HIS A 371 1.11 17.47 -3.10
N SER A 372 2.26 18.13 -3.37
CA SER A 372 3.14 17.78 -4.48
C SER A 372 3.86 16.45 -4.24
N ALA A 373 4.11 16.12 -2.97
CA ALA A 373 4.60 14.81 -2.55
C ALA A 373 3.50 13.72 -2.52
N ARG A 374 2.21 14.08 -2.55
CA ARG A 374 1.13 13.12 -2.86
C ARG A 374 0.91 12.97 -4.37
N ASP A 375 1.17 14.02 -5.14
CA ASP A 375 1.27 13.97 -6.61
C ASP A 375 2.42 13.10 -7.10
N PHE A 376 3.32 12.64 -6.22
CA PHE A 376 4.37 11.68 -6.52
C PHE A 376 3.89 10.43 -7.23
N ALA A 377 2.84 9.79 -6.73
CA ALA A 377 2.27 8.61 -7.38
C ALA A 377 1.76 8.97 -8.80
N THR A 378 1.07 10.11 -8.92
CA THR A 378 0.56 10.64 -10.19
C THR A 378 1.67 11.01 -11.17
N TYR A 379 2.75 11.65 -10.70
CA TYR A 379 3.90 12.06 -11.49
C TYR A 379 4.66 10.84 -11.99
N THR A 380 4.94 9.85 -11.12
CA THR A 380 5.59 8.59 -11.53
C THR A 380 4.76 7.86 -12.58
N ARG A 381 3.44 7.78 -12.37
CA ARG A 381 2.50 7.21 -13.35
C ARG A 381 2.61 7.93 -14.71
N ARG A 382 2.62 9.27 -14.72
CA ARG A 382 2.75 10.07 -15.95
C ARG A 382 4.12 9.89 -16.62
N LEU A 383 5.19 9.90 -15.84
CA LEU A 383 6.56 9.74 -16.33
C LEU A 383 6.74 8.39 -17.02
N VAL A 384 6.34 7.30 -16.37
CA VAL A 384 6.47 5.95 -16.93
C VAL A 384 5.57 5.77 -18.16
N LYS A 385 4.37 6.38 -18.17
CA LYS A 385 3.48 6.36 -19.32
C LYS A 385 4.04 7.14 -20.52
N ALA A 386 4.61 8.32 -20.28
CA ALA A 386 5.14 9.19 -21.34
C ALA A 386 6.37 8.57 -22.02
N GLU A 387 7.23 7.91 -21.24
CA GLU A 387 8.52 7.38 -21.69
C GLU A 387 8.46 5.94 -22.24
N SER A 388 7.27 5.41 -22.55
CA SER A 388 7.11 4.09 -23.18
C SER A 388 7.93 2.96 -22.53
N PHE A 389 7.89 2.79 -21.20
CA PHE A 389 8.45 1.66 -20.42
C PHE A 389 9.89 1.17 -20.67
N ARG A 390 10.68 1.75 -21.57
CA ARG A 390 11.92 1.12 -22.05
C ARG A 390 13.07 2.11 -22.13
N GLY A 391 14.28 1.57 -22.00
CA GLY A 391 15.52 2.29 -22.24
C GLY A 391 16.08 3.05 -21.04
N VAL A 392 17.25 3.63 -21.27
CA VAL A 392 18.07 4.21 -20.21
C VAL A 392 17.55 5.56 -19.72
N ALA A 393 16.85 6.31 -20.57
CA ALA A 393 16.26 7.59 -20.21
C ALA A 393 15.24 7.47 -19.06
N ILE A 394 14.34 6.47 -19.13
CA ILE A 394 13.39 6.22 -18.03
C ILE A 394 14.10 5.77 -16.74
N PHE A 395 15.22 5.03 -16.83
CA PHE A 395 16.03 4.71 -15.66
C PHE A 395 16.60 5.98 -15.02
N ASP A 396 17.21 6.87 -15.81
CA ASP A 396 17.83 8.09 -15.31
C ASP A 396 16.77 9.03 -14.70
N ASN A 397 15.57 9.12 -15.31
CA ASN A 397 14.43 9.86 -14.77
C ASN A 397 13.90 9.25 -13.46
N LEU A 398 13.73 7.93 -13.39
CA LEU A 398 13.28 7.24 -12.17
C LEU A 398 14.30 7.37 -11.03
N LYS A 399 15.60 7.37 -11.34
CA LYS A 399 16.65 7.63 -10.35
C LYS A 399 16.55 9.05 -9.80
N GLY A 400 16.37 10.06 -10.66
CA GLY A 400 16.14 11.44 -10.23
C GLY A 400 14.85 11.60 -9.41
N TYR A 401 13.80 10.90 -9.80
CA TYR A 401 12.57 10.83 -9.02
C TYR A 401 12.78 10.15 -7.65
N GLY A 402 13.61 9.11 -7.59
CA GLY A 402 13.98 8.45 -6.34
C GLY A 402 14.72 9.38 -5.37
N ASP A 403 15.53 10.31 -5.87
CA ASP A 403 16.16 11.37 -5.04
C ASP A 403 15.09 12.30 -4.44
N LEU A 404 14.09 12.69 -5.23
CA LEU A 404 12.97 13.50 -4.76
C LEU A 404 12.17 12.79 -3.66
N VAL A 405 11.89 11.48 -3.82
CA VAL A 405 11.27 10.67 -2.76
C VAL A 405 12.17 10.65 -1.51
N ALA A 406 13.47 10.41 -1.67
CA ALA A 406 14.42 10.37 -0.57
C ALA A 406 14.55 11.71 0.17
N SER A 407 14.32 12.84 -0.51
CA SER A 407 14.33 14.19 0.10
C SER A 407 13.23 14.38 1.14
N THR A 408 12.13 13.61 1.03
CA THR A 408 11.02 13.63 2.00
C THR A 408 11.26 12.72 3.21
N LEU A 409 12.26 11.83 3.16
CA LEU A 409 12.65 11.03 4.32
C LEU A 409 13.43 11.89 5.32
N PRO A 410 13.03 11.92 6.60
CA PRO A 410 13.81 12.60 7.63
C PRO A 410 15.25 12.09 7.69
N SER A 411 16.21 12.96 8.01
CA SER A 411 17.63 12.59 8.06
C SER A 411 17.93 11.48 9.08
N GLY A 412 17.18 11.44 10.18
CA GLY A 412 17.27 10.39 11.18
C GLY A 412 16.93 9.01 10.60
N ILE A 413 15.81 8.92 9.89
CA ILE A 413 15.38 7.68 9.21
C ILE A 413 16.39 7.27 8.12
N ARG A 414 16.89 8.22 7.32
CA ARG A 414 17.94 7.92 6.33
C ARG A 414 19.20 7.33 6.96
N SER A 415 19.58 7.81 8.14
CA SER A 415 20.74 7.32 8.90
C SER A 415 20.49 5.92 9.44
N VAL A 416 19.31 5.67 10.03
CA VAL A 416 18.87 4.35 10.51
C VAL A 416 18.90 3.33 9.37
N LEU A 417 18.34 3.65 8.21
CA LEU A 417 18.31 2.72 7.06
C LEU A 417 19.70 2.42 6.51
N ARG A 418 20.62 3.40 6.51
CA ARG A 418 22.00 3.21 6.10
C ARG A 418 22.76 2.28 7.05
N GLU A 419 22.59 2.50 8.35
CA GLU A 419 23.19 1.65 9.38
C GLU A 419 22.62 0.23 9.32
N LEU A 420 21.31 0.10 9.09
CA LEU A 420 20.63 -1.18 9.00
C LEU A 420 21.25 -2.09 7.92
N VAL A 421 21.65 -1.55 6.78
CA VAL A 421 22.22 -2.37 5.68
C VAL A 421 23.74 -2.50 5.77
N HIS A 422 24.40 -1.80 6.71
CA HIS A 422 25.84 -1.82 6.84
C HIS A 422 26.34 -3.24 7.19
N ASP A 423 27.37 -3.69 6.48
CA ASP A 423 28.02 -5.01 6.64
C ASP A 423 27.09 -6.23 6.67
N ARG A 424 25.86 -6.10 6.16
CA ARG A 424 24.92 -7.21 6.10
C ARG A 424 25.14 -8.10 4.89
N ALA A 425 25.14 -9.40 5.18
CA ALA A 425 25.19 -10.46 4.20
C ALA A 425 23.86 -10.59 3.43
N GLU A 426 22.73 -10.36 4.09
CA GLU A 426 21.39 -10.51 3.51
C GLU A 426 20.58 -9.23 3.68
N ALA A 427 19.61 -9.03 2.81
CA ALA A 427 18.73 -7.87 2.90
C ALA A 427 17.88 -7.94 4.17
N PRO A 428 17.87 -6.88 5.01
CA PRO A 428 17.01 -6.85 6.18
C PRO A 428 15.53 -6.76 5.78
N ALA A 429 14.68 -7.42 6.55
CA ALA A 429 13.23 -7.38 6.42
C ALA A 429 12.67 -6.17 7.18
N VAL A 430 11.99 -5.27 6.49
CA VAL A 430 11.55 -3.99 7.08
C VAL A 430 10.05 -3.79 6.86
N LEU A 431 9.34 -3.48 7.94
CA LEU A 431 7.92 -3.17 7.93
C LEU A 431 7.69 -1.67 8.09
N TRP A 432 6.97 -1.05 7.15
CA TRP A 432 6.41 0.30 7.32
C TRP A 432 5.01 0.20 7.91
N LEU A 433 4.88 0.51 9.19
CA LEU A 433 3.59 0.70 9.83
C LEU A 433 3.19 2.17 9.67
N THR A 434 2.18 2.45 8.85
CA THR A 434 2.07 3.79 8.24
C THR A 434 0.64 4.32 8.09
N GLU A 435 0.44 5.63 8.30
CA GLU A 435 -0.75 6.38 7.88
C GLU A 435 -0.56 7.05 6.49
N GLU A 436 0.61 6.83 5.88
CA GLU A 436 1.02 7.25 4.55
C GLU A 436 1.26 5.98 3.70
N ALA A 437 0.31 5.64 2.83
CA ALA A 437 0.41 4.43 2.02
C ALA A 437 0.81 4.70 0.55
N PHE A 438 0.88 5.96 0.14
CA PHE A 438 0.90 6.38 -1.27
C PHE A 438 2.31 6.67 -1.79
N VAL A 439 3.21 7.15 -0.96
CA VAL A 439 4.57 7.45 -1.39
C VAL A 439 5.31 6.13 -1.70
N PRO A 440 5.97 6.04 -2.87
CA PRO A 440 6.69 4.83 -3.28
C PRO A 440 8.08 4.81 -2.64
N TRP A 441 8.15 4.61 -1.32
CA TRP A 441 9.40 4.58 -0.54
C TRP A 441 10.46 3.63 -1.11
N GLU A 442 10.05 2.55 -1.78
CA GLU A 442 10.92 1.59 -2.45
C GLU A 442 11.75 2.21 -3.58
N LEU A 443 11.30 3.34 -4.13
CA LEU A 443 12.03 4.12 -5.14
C LEU A 443 13.06 5.08 -4.56
N ALA A 444 13.09 5.30 -3.24
CA ALA A 444 14.00 6.27 -2.65
C ALA A 444 15.46 5.97 -3.05
N VAL A 445 16.20 6.98 -3.50
CA VAL A 445 17.63 6.89 -3.79
C VAL A 445 18.36 7.76 -2.77
N LEU A 446 19.08 7.14 -1.85
CA LEU A 446 19.79 7.88 -0.80
C LEU A 446 21.08 8.50 -1.32
N ASP A 447 21.49 9.62 -0.72
CA ASP A 447 22.80 10.24 -0.93
C ASP A 447 23.61 10.23 0.39
N PRO A 448 24.85 9.69 0.42
CA PRO A 448 25.44 8.83 -0.62
C PRO A 448 24.62 7.55 -0.89
N PRO A 449 24.69 6.99 -2.12
CA PRO A 449 23.99 5.77 -2.50
C PRO A 449 24.33 4.58 -1.62
N LEU A 450 23.32 3.77 -1.29
CA LEU A 450 23.51 2.49 -0.62
C LEU A 450 24.25 1.53 -1.55
N ARG A 451 25.17 0.75 -0.98
CA ARG A 451 25.95 -0.27 -1.68
C ARG A 451 25.88 -1.56 -0.89
N THR A 452 25.12 -2.52 -1.40
CA THR A 452 24.99 -3.85 -0.80
C THR A 452 25.25 -4.91 -1.86
N ARG A 453 25.79 -6.06 -1.45
CA ARG A 453 26.12 -7.14 -2.38
C ARG A 453 24.90 -7.70 -3.10
N TYR A 454 23.75 -7.71 -2.44
CA TYR A 454 22.50 -8.31 -2.94
C TYR A 454 21.65 -7.34 -3.79
N ALA A 455 21.90 -6.03 -3.74
CA ALA A 455 21.29 -5.05 -4.64
C ALA A 455 22.09 -4.82 -5.93
N GLY A 456 23.36 -5.26 -5.97
CA GLY A 456 24.25 -5.03 -7.10
C GLY A 456 24.36 -3.54 -7.44
N GLY A 457 24.07 -3.20 -8.71
CA GLY A 457 24.11 -1.81 -9.20
C GLY A 457 22.81 -1.03 -9.05
N ALA A 458 21.78 -1.56 -8.38
CA ALA A 458 20.49 -0.90 -8.25
C ALA A 458 20.53 0.21 -7.18
N PRO A 459 20.15 1.47 -7.51
CA PRO A 459 20.23 2.58 -6.56
C PRO A 459 19.02 2.68 -5.62
N PHE A 460 17.91 2.01 -5.95
CA PHE A 460 16.61 2.17 -5.29
C PHE A 460 16.55 1.43 -3.96
N LEU A 461 15.99 2.05 -2.91
CA LEU A 461 15.90 1.53 -1.55
C LEU A 461 15.31 0.12 -1.49
N GLY A 462 14.26 -0.14 -2.28
CA GLY A 462 13.59 -1.44 -2.35
C GLY A 462 14.42 -2.56 -2.97
N ALA A 463 15.60 -2.28 -3.53
CA ALA A 463 16.59 -3.31 -3.90
C ALA A 463 17.50 -3.70 -2.72
N HIS A 464 17.63 -2.81 -1.73
CA HIS A 464 18.48 -2.98 -0.55
C HIS A 464 17.73 -3.53 0.67
N LEU A 465 16.39 -3.49 0.66
CA LEU A 465 15.54 -3.87 1.78
C LEU A 465 14.40 -4.78 1.31
N ALA A 466 14.11 -5.85 2.05
CA ALA A 466 12.90 -6.64 1.86
C ALA A 466 11.74 -5.90 2.55
N MET A 467 11.12 -4.97 1.82
CA MET A 467 10.14 -4.02 2.36
C MET A 467 8.70 -4.51 2.17
N SER A 468 7.90 -4.39 3.23
CA SER A 468 6.44 -4.38 3.15
C SER A 468 5.87 -3.22 3.95
N ARG A 469 4.60 -2.91 3.72
CA ARG A 469 3.88 -1.87 4.47
C ARG A 469 2.57 -2.39 5.03
N TRP A 470 2.11 -1.77 6.10
CA TRP A 470 0.81 -2.04 6.67
C TRP A 470 0.17 -0.75 7.19
N PRO A 471 -1.08 -0.44 6.82
CA PRO A 471 -1.76 0.76 7.29
C PRO A 471 -2.13 0.65 8.78
N PHE A 472 -1.96 1.71 9.58
CA PHE A 472 -2.34 1.70 11.02
C PHE A 472 -3.82 1.38 11.27
N ALA A 473 -4.70 1.81 10.37
CA ALA A 473 -6.13 1.62 10.49
C ALA A 473 -6.72 1.05 9.19
N PRO A 474 -6.62 -0.27 8.94
CA PRO A 474 -7.58 -0.90 8.06
C PRO A 474 -8.91 -0.80 8.80
N GLU A 475 -9.80 0.07 8.35
CA GLU A 475 -11.06 0.36 9.04
C GLU A 475 -11.99 -0.90 9.15
N GLY A 476 -11.76 -1.75 10.15
CA GLY A 476 -12.50 -2.96 10.46
C GLY A 476 -11.63 -4.04 11.13
N PRO A 477 -12.23 -5.15 11.63
CA PRO A 477 -11.48 -6.32 12.07
C PRO A 477 -10.90 -7.03 10.82
N GLY A 478 -9.81 -6.47 10.28
CA GLY A 478 -9.00 -7.10 9.25
C GLY A 478 -8.00 -8.08 9.86
N PRO A 479 -7.48 -9.05 9.11
CA PRO A 479 -6.49 -9.97 9.64
C PRO A 479 -5.22 -9.22 10.01
N SER A 480 -4.56 -9.67 11.08
CA SER A 480 -3.21 -9.26 11.42
C SER A 480 -2.19 -9.82 10.43
N PRO A 481 -1.12 -9.09 10.07
CA PRO A 481 -0.13 -9.59 9.13
C PRO A 481 0.56 -10.83 9.67
N CYS A 482 0.36 -12.01 9.07
CA CYS A 482 1.03 -13.24 9.51
C CYS A 482 2.35 -13.48 8.77
N ARG A 483 3.27 -14.21 9.40
CA ARG A 483 4.54 -14.62 8.78
C ARG A 483 4.36 -15.78 7.79
N GLU A 484 3.42 -16.68 8.03
CA GLU A 484 3.24 -17.85 7.18
C GLU A 484 1.76 -18.00 6.83
N HIS A 485 1.49 -18.14 5.55
CA HIS A 485 0.14 -18.28 5.04
C HIS A 485 0.00 -19.58 4.26
N PRO A 486 -0.77 -20.56 4.76
CA PRO A 486 -1.00 -21.80 4.06
C PRO A 486 -1.96 -21.58 2.87
N VAL A 487 -1.55 -22.05 1.69
CA VAL A 487 -2.34 -21.99 0.45
C VAL A 487 -2.90 -23.38 0.16
N ARG A 488 -4.17 -23.61 0.52
CA ARG A 488 -4.91 -24.85 0.27
C ARG A 488 -5.88 -24.71 -0.89
N ALA A 489 -6.53 -23.56 -1.01
CA ALA A 489 -7.43 -23.21 -2.10
C ALA A 489 -6.94 -21.94 -2.79
N GLN A 490 -6.91 -21.96 -4.12
CA GLN A 490 -6.46 -20.80 -4.90
C GLN A 490 -7.33 -20.58 -6.12
N ALA A 491 -7.52 -19.32 -6.49
CA ALA A 491 -8.26 -18.90 -7.66
C ALA A 491 -7.42 -18.01 -8.56
N VAL A 492 -7.75 -18.07 -9.85
CA VAL A 492 -7.17 -17.21 -10.89
C VAL A 492 -8.30 -16.43 -11.55
N LEU A 493 -8.10 -15.12 -11.67
CA LEU A 493 -8.98 -14.18 -12.32
C LEU A 493 -8.25 -13.54 -13.50
N THR A 494 -8.71 -13.82 -14.72
CA THR A 494 -8.22 -13.19 -15.94
C THR A 494 -9.38 -12.97 -16.92
N ALA A 495 -9.18 -12.10 -17.91
CA ALA A 495 -10.18 -11.76 -18.91
C ALA A 495 -9.56 -11.72 -20.30
N ASP A 496 -10.29 -12.28 -21.27
CA ASP A 496 -10.04 -12.05 -22.67
C ASP A 496 -10.83 -10.80 -23.10
N TYR A 497 -10.10 -9.78 -23.54
CA TYR A 497 -10.68 -8.51 -23.98
C TYR A 497 -10.90 -8.45 -25.50
N ASP A 498 -10.82 -9.58 -26.21
CA ASP A 498 -11.13 -9.61 -27.64
C ASP A 498 -12.54 -9.05 -27.91
N GLY A 499 -12.61 -8.09 -28.84
CA GLY A 499 -13.83 -7.36 -29.16
C GLY A 499 -14.33 -6.38 -28.08
N VAL A 500 -13.65 -6.20 -26.95
CA VAL A 500 -14.05 -5.26 -25.90
C VAL A 500 -13.59 -3.85 -26.26
N ARG A 501 -14.55 -2.94 -26.44
CA ARG A 501 -14.28 -1.55 -26.84
C ARG A 501 -13.33 -0.84 -25.84
N ASN A 502 -12.30 -0.17 -26.38
CA ASN A 502 -11.28 0.61 -25.65
C ASN A 502 -10.31 -0.18 -24.76
N PHE A 503 -10.41 -1.50 -24.71
CA PHE A 503 -9.51 -2.34 -23.92
C PHE A 503 -8.82 -3.34 -24.85
N PRO A 504 -7.53 -3.13 -25.19
CA PRO A 504 -6.83 -4.05 -26.07
C PRO A 504 -6.66 -5.43 -25.38
N PRO A 505 -6.52 -6.52 -26.16
CA PRO A 505 -6.21 -7.83 -25.60
C PRO A 505 -4.94 -7.81 -24.75
N LEU A 506 -4.93 -8.61 -23.67
CA LEU A 506 -3.76 -8.88 -22.81
C LEU A 506 -3.34 -10.35 -22.96
N PRO A 507 -2.70 -10.72 -24.08
CA PRO A 507 -2.38 -12.13 -24.35
C PRO A 507 -1.39 -12.69 -23.34
N ALA A 508 -0.48 -11.89 -22.78
CA ALA A 508 0.46 -12.38 -21.78
C ALA A 508 -0.24 -12.64 -20.44
N ALA A 509 -1.18 -11.78 -20.01
CA ALA A 509 -2.03 -12.02 -18.84
C ALA A 509 -2.86 -13.32 -18.94
N VAL A 510 -3.45 -13.60 -20.11
CA VAL A 510 -4.19 -14.86 -20.33
C VAL A 510 -3.24 -16.06 -20.26
N ALA A 511 -2.07 -15.97 -20.88
CA ALA A 511 -1.05 -17.01 -20.84
C ALA A 511 -0.44 -17.21 -19.43
N GLU A 512 -0.30 -16.12 -18.66
CA GLU A 512 0.14 -16.10 -17.26
C GLU A 512 -0.82 -16.90 -16.38
N ALA A 513 -2.11 -16.59 -16.47
CA ALA A 513 -3.17 -17.29 -15.75
C ALA A 513 -3.21 -18.80 -16.09
N ALA A 514 -3.08 -19.14 -17.38
CA ALA A 514 -3.02 -20.52 -17.83
C ALA A 514 -1.78 -21.24 -17.26
N ARG A 515 -0.59 -20.63 -17.38
CA ARG A 515 0.67 -21.18 -16.86
C ARG A 515 0.61 -21.38 -15.33
N PHE A 516 0.02 -20.43 -14.61
CA PHE A 516 -0.19 -20.55 -13.17
C PHE A 516 -1.05 -21.78 -12.86
N GLY A 517 -2.17 -21.96 -13.58
CA GLY A 517 -3.04 -23.12 -13.42
C GLY A 517 -2.38 -24.45 -13.77
N GLU A 518 -1.60 -24.49 -14.84
CA GLU A 518 -0.87 -25.68 -15.29
C GLU A 518 0.22 -26.11 -14.30
N LYS A 519 1.02 -25.16 -13.81
CA LYS A 519 2.15 -25.44 -12.92
C LYS A 519 1.73 -25.66 -11.47
N TYR A 520 0.76 -24.86 -11.00
CA TYR A 520 0.40 -24.80 -9.59
C TYR A 520 -0.98 -25.38 -9.28
N GLY A 521 -1.67 -25.98 -10.26
CA GLY A 521 -2.98 -26.59 -10.08
C GLY A 521 -3.09 -27.58 -8.90
N PRO A 522 -4.31 -27.82 -8.38
CA PRO A 522 -5.60 -27.32 -8.89
C PRO A 522 -5.84 -25.82 -8.62
N VAL A 523 -6.57 -25.15 -9.52
CA VAL A 523 -7.00 -23.75 -9.40
C VAL A 523 -8.48 -23.58 -9.74
N THR A 524 -9.17 -22.69 -9.04
CA THR A 524 -10.51 -22.24 -9.41
C THR A 524 -10.39 -21.12 -10.44
N SER A 525 -10.88 -21.34 -11.67
CA SER A 525 -11.01 -20.26 -12.65
C SER A 525 -12.19 -19.37 -12.28
N LEU A 526 -11.92 -18.14 -11.85
CA LEU A 526 -12.94 -17.18 -11.47
C LEU A 526 -13.38 -16.39 -12.72
N PRO A 527 -14.67 -16.46 -13.12
CA PRO A 527 -15.15 -15.65 -14.23
C PRO A 527 -14.92 -14.16 -13.94
N PRO A 528 -14.44 -13.36 -14.92
CA PRO A 528 -14.14 -11.94 -14.73
C PRO A 528 -15.41 -11.09 -14.77
N MET A 529 -16.40 -11.46 -13.98
CA MET A 529 -17.71 -10.82 -13.91
C MET A 529 -17.92 -10.28 -12.50
N ARG A 530 -18.59 -9.13 -12.40
CA ARG A 530 -18.74 -8.40 -11.13
C ARG A 530 -19.26 -9.26 -9.98
N GLU A 531 -20.33 -10.01 -10.22
CA GLU A 531 -20.97 -10.83 -9.18
C GLU A 531 -20.03 -11.92 -8.63
N GLN A 532 -19.29 -12.59 -9.52
CA GLN A 532 -18.36 -13.65 -9.14
C GLN A 532 -17.15 -13.09 -8.39
N VAL A 533 -16.62 -11.94 -8.83
CA VAL A 533 -15.49 -11.29 -8.15
C VAL A 533 -15.91 -10.78 -6.77
N ILE A 534 -17.06 -10.11 -6.66
CA ILE A 534 -17.60 -9.68 -5.35
C ILE A 534 -17.83 -10.90 -4.45
N GLY A 535 -18.47 -11.96 -4.95
CA GLY A 535 -18.69 -13.16 -4.15
C GLY A 535 -17.40 -13.82 -3.67
N CYS A 536 -16.35 -13.82 -4.48
CA CYS A 536 -15.03 -14.28 -4.07
C CYS A 536 -14.44 -13.39 -2.96
N LEU A 537 -14.49 -12.07 -3.13
CA LEU A 537 -13.95 -11.09 -2.17
C LEU A 537 -14.75 -10.99 -0.86
N GLU A 538 -16.02 -11.43 -0.86
CA GLU A 538 -16.87 -11.59 0.34
C GLU A 538 -16.69 -12.96 1.03
N GLY A 539 -15.92 -13.87 0.45
CA GLY A 539 -15.71 -15.21 0.98
C GLY A 539 -16.81 -16.23 0.65
N ARG A 540 -17.77 -15.90 -0.24
CA ARG A 540 -18.75 -16.89 -0.77
C ARG A 540 -18.07 -18.01 -1.54
N THR A 541 -16.88 -17.73 -2.08
CA THR A 541 -15.93 -18.72 -2.60
C THR A 541 -14.66 -18.66 -1.75
N PRO A 542 -14.55 -19.47 -0.68
CA PRO A 542 -13.39 -19.44 0.20
C PRO A 542 -12.11 -19.82 -0.55
N ILE A 543 -11.12 -18.93 -0.51
CA ILE A 543 -9.80 -19.12 -1.08
C ILE A 543 -8.73 -18.53 -0.17
N ASP A 544 -7.53 -19.09 -0.27
CA ASP A 544 -6.33 -18.65 0.45
C ASP A 544 -5.44 -17.79 -0.45
N LEU A 545 -5.52 -17.95 -1.77
CA LEU A 545 -4.74 -17.19 -2.75
C LEU A 545 -5.61 -16.76 -3.93
N LEU A 546 -5.61 -15.46 -4.23
CA LEU A 546 -6.22 -14.91 -5.44
C LEU A 546 -5.14 -14.32 -6.34
N HIS A 547 -4.94 -14.93 -7.50
CA HIS A 547 -4.11 -14.37 -8.56
C HIS A 547 -5.00 -13.62 -9.56
N VAL A 548 -4.70 -12.34 -9.82
CA VAL A 548 -5.45 -11.49 -10.73
C VAL A 548 -4.54 -10.99 -11.84
N ALA A 549 -4.93 -11.17 -13.09
CA ALA A 549 -4.24 -10.64 -14.27
C ALA A 549 -5.27 -10.00 -15.22
N LEU A 550 -5.44 -8.69 -15.13
CA LEU A 550 -6.51 -7.92 -15.80
C LEU A 550 -6.02 -6.53 -16.23
N HIS A 551 -6.80 -5.83 -17.05
CA HIS A 551 -6.72 -4.37 -17.06
C HIS A 551 -7.22 -3.84 -15.72
N GLY A 552 -6.60 -2.76 -15.25
CA GLY A 552 -7.27 -1.84 -14.36
C GLY A 552 -7.40 -0.48 -15.04
N THR A 553 -8.25 0.36 -14.48
CA THR A 553 -8.42 1.73 -14.97
C THR A 553 -8.81 2.62 -13.82
N PHE A 554 -8.64 3.90 -14.03
CA PHE A 554 -9.32 4.94 -13.29
C PHE A 554 -10.60 5.28 -14.04
N ASP A 555 -11.70 5.34 -13.32
CA ASP A 555 -12.95 5.87 -13.83
C ASP A 555 -12.98 7.38 -13.59
N GLU A 556 -12.96 8.18 -14.66
CA GLU A 556 -12.97 9.64 -14.57
C GLU A 556 -14.29 10.19 -14.01
N ALA A 557 -15.42 9.49 -14.18
CA ALA A 557 -16.71 9.97 -13.70
C ALA A 557 -16.82 9.88 -12.17
N VAL A 558 -16.25 8.83 -11.58
CA VAL A 558 -16.26 8.63 -10.11
C VAL A 558 -14.92 8.89 -9.45
N GLN A 559 -13.88 9.22 -10.22
CA GLN A 559 -12.52 9.54 -9.75
C GLN A 559 -11.87 8.43 -8.91
N GLU A 560 -12.05 7.16 -9.32
CA GLU A 560 -11.53 5.99 -8.59
C GLU A 560 -10.79 4.99 -9.46
N ASP A 561 -9.76 4.37 -8.89
CA ASP A 561 -9.09 3.20 -9.44
C ASP A 561 -9.96 1.93 -9.30
N GLY A 562 -9.84 1.01 -10.26
CA GLY A 562 -10.56 -0.26 -10.25
C GLY A 562 -10.07 -1.28 -11.26
N LEU A 563 -10.68 -2.47 -11.21
CA LEU A 563 -10.43 -3.56 -12.16
C LEU A 563 -11.44 -3.51 -13.31
N VAL A 564 -10.96 -3.78 -14.52
CA VAL A 564 -11.81 -3.91 -15.71
C VAL A 564 -12.28 -5.35 -15.83
N LEU A 565 -13.55 -5.55 -15.52
CA LEU A 565 -14.28 -6.81 -15.64
C LEU A 565 -15.07 -6.84 -16.96
N LEU A 566 -15.71 -7.98 -17.21
CA LEU A 566 -16.58 -8.23 -18.34
C LEU A 566 -18.05 -8.25 -17.92
N GLU A 567 -18.88 -7.63 -18.72
CA GLU A 567 -20.34 -7.69 -18.64
C GLU A 567 -20.92 -8.23 -19.97
N PRO A 568 -21.73 -9.29 -19.94
CA PRO A 568 -22.36 -9.81 -21.16
C PRO A 568 -23.24 -8.75 -21.85
N ARG A 569 -23.02 -8.52 -23.15
CA ARG A 569 -23.83 -7.59 -23.94
C ARG A 569 -24.09 -8.15 -25.33
N GLY A 570 -25.31 -8.62 -25.57
CA GLY A 570 -25.67 -9.27 -26.83
C GLY A 570 -24.90 -10.58 -27.01
N ASP A 571 -24.16 -10.69 -28.12
CA ASP A 571 -23.28 -11.80 -28.47
C ASP A 571 -21.81 -11.61 -28.04
N GLY A 572 -21.48 -10.49 -27.40
CA GLY A 572 -20.12 -10.19 -26.92
C GLY A 572 -20.08 -9.68 -25.47
N PHE A 573 -19.00 -9.00 -25.12
CA PHE A 573 -18.77 -8.42 -23.80
C PHE A 573 -18.56 -6.90 -23.88
N ALA A 574 -19.01 -6.21 -22.85
CA ALA A 574 -18.66 -4.83 -22.56
C ALA A 574 -17.76 -4.78 -21.32
N ALA A 575 -16.97 -3.71 -21.21
CA ALA A 575 -16.19 -3.44 -20.01
C ALA A 575 -17.11 -3.03 -18.85
N SER A 576 -16.85 -3.57 -17.66
CA SER A 576 -17.47 -3.18 -16.39
C SER A 576 -16.37 -2.87 -15.37
N PHE A 577 -16.59 -1.95 -14.44
CA PHE A 577 -15.55 -1.51 -13.51
C PHE A 577 -15.87 -1.92 -12.07
N LEU A 578 -14.89 -2.54 -11.41
CA LEU A 578 -14.92 -2.79 -9.97
C LEU A 578 -13.99 -1.79 -9.26
N THR A 579 -14.56 -0.72 -8.72
CA THR A 579 -13.80 0.36 -8.08
C THR A 579 -13.35 0.01 -6.66
N ALA A 580 -12.35 0.74 -6.16
CA ALA A 580 -11.88 0.63 -4.78
C ALA A 580 -13.01 0.85 -3.76
N LEU A 581 -13.95 1.79 -3.99
CA LEU A 581 -15.08 2.02 -3.09
C LEU A 581 -16.04 0.83 -3.03
N ALA A 582 -16.28 0.17 -4.18
CA ALA A 582 -17.09 -1.04 -4.20
C ALA A 582 -16.44 -2.16 -3.34
N VAL A 583 -15.12 -2.33 -3.44
CA VAL A 583 -14.37 -3.30 -2.63
C VAL A 583 -14.33 -2.90 -1.15
N ARG A 584 -14.23 -1.61 -0.84
CA ARG A 584 -14.16 -1.06 0.53
C ARG A 584 -15.34 -1.47 1.42
N GLY A 585 -16.52 -1.70 0.82
CA GLY A 585 -17.72 -2.15 1.51
C GLY A 585 -17.78 -3.66 1.82
N LEU A 586 -16.90 -4.47 1.22
CA LEU A 586 -16.95 -5.93 1.33
C LEU A 586 -16.26 -6.43 2.59
N ARG A 587 -16.73 -7.55 3.13
CA ARG A 587 -16.11 -8.24 4.27
C ARG A 587 -16.10 -9.74 4.01
N ASN A 588 -14.92 -10.35 4.12
CA ASN A 588 -14.69 -11.78 4.07
C ASN A 588 -14.40 -12.25 5.50
N THR A 589 -15.37 -12.96 6.08
CA THR A 589 -15.21 -13.61 7.38
C THR A 589 -14.97 -15.11 7.25
N SER A 590 -14.90 -15.64 6.02
CA SER A 590 -14.81 -17.07 5.71
C SER A 590 -13.40 -17.52 5.36
N SER A 591 -12.55 -16.62 4.85
CA SER A 591 -11.14 -16.88 4.55
C SER A 591 -10.28 -15.61 4.62
N THR A 592 -8.95 -15.76 4.60
CA THR A 592 -7.97 -14.67 4.65
C THR A 592 -7.04 -14.71 3.44
N PRO A 593 -7.51 -14.34 2.24
CA PRO A 593 -6.74 -14.55 1.01
C PRO A 593 -5.49 -13.68 0.95
N PHE A 594 -4.39 -14.23 0.44
CA PHE A 594 -3.31 -13.43 -0.14
C PHE A 594 -3.68 -13.07 -1.58
N VAL A 595 -3.53 -11.80 -1.95
CA VAL A 595 -3.92 -11.33 -3.29
C VAL A 595 -2.70 -10.85 -4.07
N TYR A 596 -2.44 -11.45 -5.23
CA TYR A 596 -1.43 -10.98 -6.18
C TYR A 596 -2.12 -10.31 -7.37
N LEU A 597 -1.88 -9.02 -7.58
CA LEU A 597 -2.47 -8.24 -8.65
C LEU A 597 -1.46 -7.91 -9.73
N ASN A 598 -1.70 -8.41 -10.94
CA ASN A 598 -1.20 -7.86 -12.20
C ASN A 598 -2.35 -7.08 -12.87
N ALA A 599 -2.62 -5.88 -12.37
CA ALA A 599 -3.62 -4.98 -12.96
C ALA A 599 -3.13 -3.52 -12.96
N CYS A 600 -3.11 -2.87 -14.12
CA CYS A 600 -2.60 -1.51 -14.35
C CYS A 600 -3.63 -0.44 -13.99
N SER A 601 -3.29 0.74 -13.46
CA SER A 601 -4.27 1.83 -13.25
C SER A 601 -4.05 2.82 -14.37
N VAL A 602 -4.98 2.86 -15.32
CA VAL A 602 -5.01 3.91 -16.33
C VAL A 602 -5.89 5.05 -15.82
N GLY A 603 -5.29 6.07 -15.21
CA GLY A 603 -6.01 7.31 -14.86
C GLY A 603 -5.32 8.57 -15.31
N ALA A 604 -6.06 9.40 -16.05
CA ALA A 604 -5.65 10.72 -16.50
C ALA A 604 -5.94 11.85 -15.47
N GLY A 605 -6.51 11.53 -14.31
CA GLY A 605 -7.02 12.52 -13.35
C GLY A 605 -5.98 13.11 -12.39
N GLN A 606 -6.26 14.35 -11.95
CA GLN A 606 -5.54 15.12 -10.91
C GLN A 606 -5.97 14.74 -9.48
N SER A 607 -6.72 13.65 -9.28
CA SER A 607 -7.29 13.30 -7.98
C SER A 607 -6.35 12.42 -7.15
N ILE A 608 -5.96 12.95 -5.99
CA ILE A 608 -5.11 12.38 -4.95
C ILE A 608 -5.70 11.09 -4.33
N LEU A 609 -6.97 10.76 -4.60
CA LEU A 609 -7.70 9.66 -3.96
C LEU A 609 -7.64 8.33 -4.72
N GLY A 610 -7.23 8.31 -5.99
CA GLY A 610 -7.11 7.11 -6.82
C GLY A 610 -5.67 6.63 -6.94
N SER A 611 -5.21 5.84 -5.96
CA SER A 611 -3.97 5.07 -6.09
C SER A 611 -4.22 3.59 -5.84
N TYR A 612 -3.31 2.73 -6.31
CA TYR A 612 -3.32 1.31 -5.96
C TYR A 612 -3.05 1.04 -4.50
N ALA A 613 -2.41 1.98 -3.78
CA ALA A 613 -2.43 1.90 -2.33
C ALA A 613 -3.88 2.00 -1.82
N GLY A 614 -4.74 2.78 -2.45
CA GLY A 614 -6.19 2.81 -2.19
C GLY A 614 -6.91 1.49 -2.50
N PHE A 615 -6.66 0.86 -3.66
CA PHE A 615 -7.28 -0.43 -3.99
C PHE A 615 -6.72 -1.59 -3.15
N ALA A 616 -5.40 -1.65 -2.94
CA ALA A 616 -4.76 -2.63 -2.07
C ALA A 616 -5.22 -2.49 -0.62
N THR A 617 -5.34 -1.25 -0.10
CA THR A 617 -5.92 -1.04 1.23
C THR A 617 -7.40 -1.42 1.28
N ALA A 618 -8.17 -1.23 0.19
CA ALA A 618 -9.54 -1.75 0.11
C ALA A 618 -9.59 -3.29 0.17
N LEU A 619 -8.65 -4.00 -0.45
CA LEU A 619 -8.53 -5.47 -0.35
C LEU A 619 -8.11 -5.92 1.05
N LEU A 620 -7.13 -5.26 1.69
CA LEU A 620 -6.78 -5.55 3.09
C LEU A 620 -8.02 -5.41 4.00
N ARG A 621 -8.85 -4.41 3.72
CA ARG A 621 -10.11 -4.18 4.44
C ARG A 621 -11.17 -5.25 4.21
N THR A 622 -11.13 -6.00 3.11
CA THR A 622 -12.05 -7.12 2.94
C THR A 622 -11.65 -8.30 3.81
N GLY A 623 -10.41 -8.37 4.28
CA GLY A 623 -9.90 -9.51 5.05
C GLY A 623 -8.68 -10.18 4.42
N ALA A 624 -8.03 -9.56 3.43
CA ALA A 624 -6.83 -10.12 2.82
C ALA A 624 -5.63 -10.09 3.80
N ILE A 625 -4.90 -11.20 3.89
CA ILE A 625 -3.72 -11.34 4.77
C ILE A 625 -2.49 -10.60 4.24
N GLY A 626 -2.47 -10.36 2.93
CA GLY A 626 -1.42 -9.63 2.24
C GLY A 626 -1.82 -9.35 0.80
N VAL A 627 -1.24 -8.31 0.23
CA VAL A 627 -1.51 -7.87 -1.14
C VAL A 627 -0.21 -7.51 -1.83
N VAL A 628 0.01 -8.02 -3.04
CA VAL A 628 1.00 -7.48 -3.97
C VAL A 628 0.24 -6.74 -5.07
N ALA A 629 0.56 -5.47 -5.27
CA ALA A 629 -0.13 -4.62 -6.24
C ALA A 629 0.84 -3.64 -6.92
N PRO A 630 0.65 -3.32 -8.21
CA PRO A 630 1.49 -2.36 -8.89
C PRO A 630 1.17 -0.93 -8.45
N LEU A 631 2.12 0.00 -8.60
CA LEU A 631 2.05 1.42 -8.29
C LEU A 631 1.53 2.21 -9.49
N TRP A 632 1.93 1.79 -10.69
CA TRP A 632 1.64 2.40 -11.98
C TRP A 632 1.32 1.31 -13.02
N THR A 633 1.06 1.71 -14.27
CA THR A 633 0.88 0.78 -15.40
C THR A 633 2.08 -0.17 -15.51
N ILE A 634 1.89 -1.42 -15.88
CA ILE A 634 2.96 -2.42 -16.03
C ILE A 634 2.93 -2.99 -17.45
N ASP A 635 4.09 -3.37 -17.97
CA ASP A 635 4.20 -4.09 -19.24
C ASP A 635 3.64 -5.51 -19.08
N ASP A 636 2.67 -5.89 -19.92
CA ASP A 636 1.95 -7.18 -19.86
C ASP A 636 2.90 -8.38 -19.88
N THR A 637 3.92 -8.34 -20.75
CA THR A 637 4.86 -9.47 -20.91
C THR A 637 5.81 -9.57 -19.73
N VAL A 638 6.36 -8.42 -19.28
CA VAL A 638 7.26 -8.39 -18.12
C VAL A 638 6.52 -8.73 -16.82
N ALA A 639 5.29 -8.26 -16.67
CA ALA A 639 4.44 -8.59 -15.52
C ALA A 639 4.17 -10.09 -15.41
N ALA A 640 3.83 -10.74 -16.53
CA ALA A 640 3.63 -12.18 -16.59
C ALA A 640 4.90 -12.97 -16.23
N GLU A 641 6.07 -12.49 -16.68
CA GLU A 641 7.36 -13.12 -16.32
C GLU A 641 7.68 -12.94 -14.84
N LEU A 642 7.48 -11.74 -14.28
CA LEU A 642 7.70 -11.47 -12.86
C LEU A 642 6.76 -12.29 -11.97
N ALA A 643 5.49 -12.45 -12.36
CA ALA A 643 4.56 -13.30 -11.62
C ALA A 643 4.99 -14.77 -11.64
N ALA A 644 5.47 -15.28 -12.78
CA ALA A 644 6.02 -16.63 -12.85
C ALA A 644 7.23 -16.79 -11.90
N ARG A 645 8.20 -15.87 -11.95
CA ARG A 645 9.37 -15.89 -11.03
C ARG A 645 8.97 -15.72 -9.56
N PHE A 646 7.95 -14.90 -9.29
CA PHE A 646 7.40 -14.72 -7.95
C PHE A 646 6.89 -16.04 -7.40
N TYR A 647 6.03 -16.76 -8.12
CA TYR A 647 5.48 -18.03 -7.63
C TYR A 647 6.52 -19.15 -7.59
N ASP A 648 7.49 -19.16 -8.51
CA ASP A 648 8.62 -20.10 -8.47
C ASP A 648 9.38 -20.00 -7.14
N GLY A 649 9.57 -18.79 -6.62
CA GLY A 649 10.21 -18.59 -5.32
C GLY A 649 9.25 -18.68 -4.12
N ALA A 650 8.00 -18.21 -4.27
CA ALA A 650 7.01 -18.23 -3.19
C ALA A 650 6.63 -19.66 -2.82
N PHE A 651 6.56 -20.56 -3.81
CA PHE A 651 6.25 -21.98 -3.62
C PHE A 651 7.50 -22.89 -3.70
N ALA A 652 8.70 -22.32 -3.58
CA ALA A 652 9.92 -23.11 -3.43
C ALA A 652 9.95 -23.85 -2.07
N ASP A 653 10.87 -24.79 -1.95
CA ASP A 653 11.21 -25.44 -0.68
C ASP A 653 12.69 -25.22 -0.35
N PRO A 654 13.05 -24.39 0.65
CA PRO A 654 12.14 -23.58 1.49
C PRO A 654 11.54 -22.38 0.73
N PRO A 655 10.35 -21.88 1.13
CA PRO A 655 9.68 -20.76 0.47
C PRO A 655 10.41 -19.44 0.72
N VAL A 656 10.49 -18.60 -0.31
CA VAL A 656 11.07 -17.26 -0.21
C VAL A 656 10.00 -16.25 0.23
N PRO A 657 10.29 -15.36 1.18
CA PRO A 657 9.32 -14.33 1.58
C PRO A 657 8.89 -13.39 0.45
N VAL A 658 7.63 -12.97 0.49
CA VAL A 658 6.99 -12.08 -0.51
C VAL A 658 7.80 -10.79 -0.71
N ALA A 659 8.21 -10.11 0.36
CA ALA A 659 8.95 -8.87 0.25
C ALA A 659 10.36 -9.07 -0.33
N GLU A 660 11.00 -10.21 -0.06
CA GLU A 660 12.31 -10.56 -0.62
C GLU A 660 12.21 -10.87 -2.12
N LEU A 661 11.11 -11.50 -2.57
CA LEU A 661 10.86 -11.73 -4.00
C LEU A 661 10.75 -10.42 -4.77
N LEU A 662 10.02 -9.43 -4.23
CA LEU A 662 9.96 -8.11 -4.85
C LEU A 662 11.31 -7.39 -4.80
N ARG A 663 12.07 -7.52 -3.70
CA ARG A 663 13.41 -6.94 -3.61
C ARG A 663 14.37 -7.52 -4.67
N ARG A 664 14.33 -8.84 -4.91
CA ARG A 664 15.10 -9.50 -5.98
C ARG A 664 14.76 -8.90 -7.35
N ALA A 665 13.47 -8.74 -7.66
CA ALA A 665 13.03 -8.09 -8.89
C ALA A 665 13.57 -6.65 -9.01
N ARG A 666 13.54 -5.86 -7.92
CA ARG A 666 14.10 -4.50 -7.94
C ARG A 666 15.61 -4.45 -8.10
N ALA A 667 16.34 -5.42 -7.55
CA ALA A 667 17.80 -5.53 -7.71
C ALA A 667 18.23 -5.85 -9.15
N GLU A 668 17.34 -6.46 -9.94
CA GLU A 668 17.57 -6.67 -11.37
C GLU A 668 17.55 -5.37 -12.18
N TYR A 669 16.83 -4.35 -11.72
CA TYR A 669 16.66 -3.07 -12.40
C TYR A 669 17.87 -2.15 -12.21
N THR A 670 18.95 -2.46 -12.94
CA THR A 670 20.18 -1.67 -12.98
C THR A 670 20.34 -0.96 -14.31
N ARG A 671 21.02 0.18 -14.34
CA ARG A 671 21.25 0.93 -15.58
C ARG A 671 21.88 0.09 -16.69
N ALA A 672 22.84 -0.78 -16.33
CA ALA A 672 23.53 -1.65 -17.28
C ALA A 672 22.58 -2.69 -17.90
N ARG A 673 21.69 -3.29 -17.09
CA ARG A 673 20.72 -4.27 -17.58
C ARG A 673 19.59 -3.64 -18.39
N VAL A 674 19.13 -2.45 -17.99
CA VAL A 674 18.18 -1.66 -18.79
C VAL A 674 18.76 -1.34 -20.18
N ALA A 675 20.06 -1.05 -20.28
CA ALA A 675 20.72 -0.80 -21.56
C ALA A 675 20.88 -2.08 -22.40
N ALA A 676 21.16 -3.22 -21.77
CA ALA A 676 21.42 -4.49 -22.45
C ALA A 676 20.14 -5.24 -22.86
N GLU A 677 19.09 -5.16 -22.05
CA GLU A 677 17.85 -5.94 -22.21
C GLU A 677 16.61 -5.03 -22.04
N PRO A 678 16.45 -3.95 -22.83
CA PRO A 678 15.42 -2.92 -22.61
C PRO A 678 13.98 -3.44 -22.71
N ASP A 679 13.75 -4.56 -23.40
CA ASP A 679 12.44 -5.19 -23.54
C ASP A 679 12.09 -6.13 -22.38
N ARG A 680 13.10 -6.56 -21.60
CA ARG A 680 12.91 -7.45 -20.44
C ARG A 680 13.01 -6.69 -19.14
N ILE A 681 13.93 -5.74 -19.04
CA ILE A 681 14.21 -4.98 -17.82
C ILE A 681 13.58 -3.59 -17.94
N THR A 682 12.30 -3.54 -17.59
CA THR A 682 11.46 -2.33 -17.63
C THR A 682 11.15 -1.83 -16.22
N PRO A 683 10.62 -0.60 -16.06
CA PRO A 683 10.15 -0.07 -14.78
C PRO A 683 9.15 -0.98 -14.04
N THR A 684 8.53 -1.95 -14.71
CA THR A 684 7.68 -2.97 -14.07
C THR A 684 8.40 -3.70 -12.92
N HIS A 685 9.74 -3.85 -12.98
CA HIS A 685 10.55 -4.42 -11.89
C HIS A 685 10.47 -3.62 -10.59
N LEU A 686 10.30 -2.30 -10.69
CA LEU A 686 10.14 -1.39 -9.55
C LEU A 686 8.68 -1.17 -9.16
N GLY A 687 7.76 -1.64 -10.00
CA GLY A 687 6.37 -1.20 -9.98
C GLY A 687 5.53 -1.78 -8.86
N TYR A 688 5.95 -2.80 -8.12
CA TYR A 688 5.07 -3.47 -7.15
C TYR A 688 5.26 -2.96 -5.72
N LEU A 689 4.18 -2.94 -4.94
CA LEU A 689 4.17 -2.83 -3.48
C LEU A 689 3.82 -4.19 -2.86
N ALA A 690 4.34 -4.45 -1.66
CA ALA A 690 3.89 -5.54 -0.81
C ALA A 690 3.22 -4.98 0.46
N PHE A 691 2.02 -5.48 0.74
CA PHE A 691 1.32 -5.32 1.99
C PHE A 691 1.29 -6.65 2.72
N GLY A 692 1.65 -6.65 4.01
CA GLY A 692 1.76 -7.87 4.82
C GLY A 692 2.97 -7.85 5.74
N HIS A 693 3.19 -8.97 6.44
CA HIS A 693 4.44 -9.20 7.16
C HIS A 693 5.62 -9.22 6.16
N PRO A 694 6.76 -8.56 6.43
CA PRO A 694 7.87 -8.51 5.45
C PRO A 694 8.51 -9.88 5.24
N ARG A 695 8.39 -10.77 6.22
CA ARG A 695 8.79 -12.18 6.12
C ARG A 695 7.64 -13.14 5.73
N LEU A 696 6.51 -12.62 5.23
CA LEU A 696 5.38 -13.45 4.80
C LEU A 696 5.82 -14.49 3.76
N THR A 697 5.61 -15.77 4.05
CA THR A 697 5.82 -16.89 3.11
C THR A 697 4.50 -17.56 2.77
N LEU A 698 4.38 -18.05 1.53
CA LEU A 698 3.20 -18.77 1.05
C LEU A 698 3.50 -20.26 1.03
N ARG A 699 2.85 -21.05 1.89
CA ARG A 699 3.10 -22.49 1.98
C ARG A 699 2.03 -23.26 1.25
N ARG A 700 2.37 -23.91 0.14
CA ARG A 700 1.49 -24.95 -0.40
C ARG A 700 1.57 -26.18 0.50
N ASN A 701 0.43 -26.79 0.78
CA ASN A 701 0.44 -28.19 1.20
C ASN A 701 0.90 -29.02 0.00
N SER A 702 2.21 -29.26 -0.12
CA SER A 702 2.69 -30.43 -0.84
C SER A 702 2.21 -31.63 -0.03
N SER A 703 1.28 -32.42 -0.58
CA SER A 703 1.19 -33.80 -0.13
C SER A 703 2.59 -34.39 -0.26
N PRO A 704 3.15 -35.04 0.78
CA PRO A 704 4.43 -35.72 0.68
C PRO A 704 4.19 -37.00 -0.14
N GLU A 705 4.05 -36.87 -1.46
CA GLU A 705 4.09 -37.96 -2.45
C GLU A 705 3.73 -37.41 -3.85
N ARG A 706 4.75 -37.22 -4.69
CA ARG A 706 4.73 -37.63 -6.10
C ARG A 706 6.11 -38.09 -6.52
#